data_AF-A0A090KH26-F1
#
_entry.id   AF-A0A090KH26-F1
#
_cell.length_a   1.000
_cell.length_b   1.000
_cell.length_c   1.000
_cell.angle_alpha   90.00
_cell.angle_beta   90.00
_cell.angle_gamma   90.00
#
_symmetry.space_group_name_H-M   'P 1'
#
loop_
_entity.id
_entity.type
_entity.pdbx_description
1 polymer ?
#
loop_
_entity_poly.entity_id
_entity_poly.type
_entity_poly.pdbx_seq_one_letter_code
_entity_poly.pdbx_strand_id
1 'polypeptide(L)'
;RIPHFMTQLSDESIVIEEYYNLNNMGFGTYYMFPPKASANEPFFGPASIKDGRNLGYNGTSYNRIPFTPHKMEWLTPFCTAFDSPAQLSDRSNPDSPRVGKVTHPSAAPDNHLLTVWSPGPVNSNNGLKKPAIDSGIYLIKSGQPVTEPGQMLLIKNDPNYNEQWPRALVPYERIYGVKEPTRLAPLANDGKRSPHLPEGTPFGIVGTSSLYKRESYPHGSIPAGKVTAGFPGGNDPFQGLGTLAYTGIAGNWFVQGADTCRYENSDIHAIRILVTEPTTSPRYSAKGKRLWWNVANERLRILGEIPVRHFNKNSQSLDPDGNPDTSFLVKLPADIAWTFQTLDKNGMVLNSAQTWHQLRPGEIRHDCGGCHAHSQKPTPFEKTAAARPDYVPFDLTRATPLLTTKKNDQSGNIWDTGDETGLRFEKSVKNVEYFRDIRPIFERSCAACHTAKDGREPAAALVLDDDTPMQGPQSIGGLIAGPAGKVPGTYLRLALDHRGQFGRKSPVGNWPHPQASRYVRQFQARRSLLIWKIYGQRLDGFKNDDFAHETIPGDPASIQYQGKPFNAKMGANNRLVNLAYTGSIMPPPEAVAGTYQGQDGKRIKVAALGDEDRRTLVRWIDLGCPIDLDFNPAQPEARGIGWLQDDNRPTLTLTYPRPGANAELTRLLVGMQDFDSGLDMKTFQVIADVNLDGIAAGQNLASKFKLKTQGVWEWTLAHAVKELPRAKINVSVQDCQGNTTRIERSFFVAPAGSR
;
A
#
# COMPACT_ATOMS: atom_id res chain seq x y z
N ARG A 1 14.80 -6.95 5.85
CA ARG A 1 16.07 -6.20 5.72
C ARG A 1 15.71 -4.88 5.07
N ILE A 2 16.13 -3.77 5.63
CA ILE A 2 15.71 -2.44 5.18
C ILE A 2 16.92 -1.51 5.33
N PRO A 3 17.24 -0.68 4.32
CA PRO A 3 18.09 0.48 4.53
C PRO A 3 17.46 1.40 5.58
N HIS A 4 18.13 1.63 6.72
CA HIS A 4 17.50 2.38 7.82
C HIS A 4 18.21 3.71 8.08
N PHE A 5 19.53 3.70 8.18
CA PHE A 5 20.33 4.89 8.41
C PHE A 5 21.04 5.29 7.14
N MET A 6 21.19 6.60 6.91
CA MET A 6 21.87 7.14 5.74
C MET A 6 22.62 8.42 6.06
N THR A 7 23.66 8.70 5.27
CA THR A 7 24.36 9.99 5.24
C THR A 7 24.87 10.27 3.83
N GLN A 8 25.31 11.50 3.59
CA GLN A 8 25.96 11.92 2.34
C GLN A 8 27.39 12.37 2.65
N LEU A 9 28.38 11.96 1.87
CA LEU A 9 29.76 12.40 2.02
C LEU A 9 30.02 13.70 1.25
N SER A 10 31.20 14.31 1.45
CA SER A 10 31.59 15.55 0.77
C SER A 10 31.77 15.40 -0.74
N ASP A 11 32.03 14.19 -1.23
CA ASP A 11 32.05 13.83 -2.65
C ASP A 11 30.65 13.54 -3.24
N GLU A 12 29.60 13.88 -2.49
CA GLU A 12 28.19 13.65 -2.77
C GLU A 12 27.70 12.20 -2.65
N SER A 13 28.59 11.22 -2.42
CA SER A 13 28.23 9.81 -2.30
C SER A 13 27.27 9.58 -1.15
N ILE A 14 26.26 8.74 -1.37
CA ILE A 14 25.30 8.33 -0.35
C ILE A 14 25.79 7.05 0.29
N VAL A 15 25.86 7.04 1.62
CA VAL A 15 26.13 5.84 2.41
C VAL A 15 24.86 5.42 3.11
N ILE A 16 24.47 4.15 2.97
CA ILE A 16 23.31 3.57 3.64
C ILE A 16 23.70 2.37 4.49
N GLU A 17 22.95 2.14 5.55
CA GLU A 17 23.05 0.94 6.38
C GLU A 17 21.92 -0.04 6.10
N GLU A 18 22.26 -1.28 5.74
CA GLU A 18 21.31 -2.38 5.73
C GLU A 18 21.50 -3.29 6.96
N TYR A 19 20.40 -3.60 7.64
CA TYR A 19 20.38 -4.63 8.68
C TYR A 19 19.05 -5.41 8.73
N TYR A 20 19.07 -6.56 9.44
CA TYR A 20 17.87 -7.30 9.77
C TYR A 20 17.18 -6.71 11.01
N ASN A 21 15.99 -6.14 10.79
CA ASN A 21 15.33 -5.24 11.73
C ASN A 21 14.89 -5.87 13.06
N LEU A 22 14.65 -7.18 13.11
CA LEU A 22 14.16 -7.82 14.33
C LEU A 22 15.29 -8.12 15.33
N ASN A 23 16.40 -8.67 14.84
CA ASN A 23 17.38 -9.30 15.71
C ASN A 23 18.73 -8.57 15.75
N ASN A 24 19.12 -7.80 14.74
CA ASN A 24 20.46 -7.21 14.69
C ASN A 24 20.67 -5.96 15.57
N MET A 25 19.68 -5.57 16.37
CA MET A 25 19.79 -4.43 17.30
C MET A 25 20.25 -3.12 16.62
N GLY A 26 19.91 -2.94 15.34
CA GLY A 26 20.30 -1.78 14.57
C GLY A 26 21.67 -1.86 13.90
N PHE A 27 22.37 -2.99 13.90
CA PHE A 27 23.70 -3.14 13.30
C PHE A 27 23.73 -3.99 12.02
N GLY A 28 24.51 -3.57 11.04
CA GLY A 28 24.64 -4.30 9.80
C GLY A 28 25.92 -3.98 9.05
N THR A 29 25.74 -3.55 7.80
CA THR A 29 26.80 -3.24 6.85
C THR A 29 26.43 -1.99 6.05
N TYR A 30 27.45 -1.31 5.51
CA TYR A 30 27.28 -0.14 4.68
C TYR A 30 27.45 -0.43 3.20
N TYR A 31 26.58 0.20 2.42
CA TYR A 31 26.73 0.37 0.99
C TYR A 31 26.96 1.83 0.66
N MET A 32 27.64 2.08 -0.45
CA MET A 32 27.87 3.42 -0.99
C MET A 32 27.45 3.48 -2.46
N PHE A 33 26.87 4.60 -2.90
CA PHE A 33 26.49 4.83 -4.30
C PHE A 33 26.38 6.34 -4.61
N PRO A 34 26.52 6.76 -5.87
CA PRO A 34 26.30 8.15 -6.28
C PRO A 34 24.82 8.55 -6.15
N PRO A 35 24.51 9.84 -5.89
CA PRO A 35 23.13 10.30 -5.69
C PRO A 35 22.29 10.31 -6.99
N LYS A 36 22.93 10.15 -8.16
CA LYS A 36 22.30 10.15 -9.48
C LYS A 36 23.00 9.16 -10.42
N ALA A 37 22.27 8.65 -11.40
CA ALA A 37 22.83 7.90 -12.52
C ALA A 37 23.38 8.84 -13.59
N SER A 38 24.17 8.28 -14.52
CA SER A 38 24.60 8.99 -15.73
C SER A 38 23.37 9.45 -16.54
N ALA A 39 23.53 10.53 -17.30
CA ALA A 39 22.46 11.01 -18.18
C ALA A 39 21.98 9.88 -19.11
N ASN A 40 20.67 9.69 -19.19
CA ASN A 40 19.98 8.64 -19.97
C ASN A 40 20.11 7.20 -19.46
N GLU A 41 20.67 6.96 -18.28
CA GLU A 41 20.67 5.65 -17.64
C GLU A 41 19.58 5.56 -16.54
N PRO A 42 18.94 4.39 -16.36
CA PRO A 42 18.06 4.19 -15.23
C PRO A 42 18.86 4.21 -13.92
N PHE A 43 18.27 4.78 -12.86
CA PHE A 43 18.95 4.85 -11.57
C PHE A 43 19.01 3.51 -10.84
N PHE A 44 18.12 2.55 -11.17
CA PHE A 44 18.10 1.25 -10.54
C PHE A 44 18.25 0.10 -11.55
N GLY A 45 18.76 -1.04 -11.10
CA GLY A 45 18.58 -2.32 -11.79
C GLY A 45 17.13 -2.82 -11.70
N PRO A 46 16.76 -3.90 -12.42
CA PRO A 46 15.42 -4.45 -12.40
C PRO A 46 15.22 -5.37 -11.17
N ALA A 47 14.01 -5.90 -11.05
CA ALA A 47 13.67 -6.91 -10.04
C ALA A 47 14.49 -8.22 -10.18
N SER A 48 14.99 -8.53 -11.38
CA SER A 48 15.71 -9.77 -11.66
C SER A 48 16.99 -9.92 -10.82
N ILE A 49 17.03 -10.99 -10.02
CA ILE A 49 18.17 -11.41 -9.18
C ILE A 49 19.38 -11.88 -9.98
N LYS A 50 19.28 -11.92 -11.32
CA LYS A 50 20.35 -12.32 -12.25
C LYS A 50 20.90 -11.15 -13.07
N ASP A 51 20.26 -9.98 -13.04
CA ASP A 51 20.67 -8.84 -13.85
C ASP A 51 22.01 -8.27 -13.36
N GLY A 52 22.95 -8.05 -14.28
CA GLY A 52 24.30 -7.58 -13.97
C GLY A 52 24.37 -6.19 -13.34
N ARG A 53 23.34 -5.35 -13.52
CA ARG A 53 23.22 -4.02 -12.89
C ARG A 53 22.98 -4.10 -11.39
N ASN A 54 22.54 -5.25 -10.88
CA ASN A 54 22.29 -5.46 -9.46
C ASN A 54 23.55 -5.88 -8.71
N LEU A 55 23.81 -5.33 -7.52
CA LEU A 55 25.03 -5.63 -6.75
C LEU A 55 25.05 -7.10 -6.33
N GLY A 56 26.20 -7.77 -6.51
CA GLY A 56 26.45 -9.12 -6.04
C GLY A 56 26.31 -9.23 -4.52
N TYR A 57 25.63 -10.29 -4.06
CA TYR A 57 25.28 -10.45 -2.66
C TYR A 57 25.81 -11.75 -2.11
N ASN A 58 26.80 -11.68 -1.22
CA ASN A 58 27.41 -12.86 -0.61
C ASN A 58 26.61 -13.31 0.61
N GLY A 59 26.27 -14.61 0.68
CA GLY A 59 25.71 -15.24 1.89
C GLY A 59 24.22 -15.62 1.85
N THR A 60 23.55 -15.58 0.68
CA THR A 60 22.21 -16.15 0.47
C THR A 60 22.09 -16.93 -0.84
N SER A 61 20.95 -17.60 -1.05
CA SER A 61 20.49 -18.07 -2.36
C SER A 61 20.19 -16.96 -3.37
N TYR A 62 20.08 -15.69 -2.94
CA TYR A 62 20.02 -14.52 -3.83
C TYR A 62 21.44 -14.14 -4.26
N ASN A 63 21.74 -14.29 -5.55
CA ASN A 63 23.07 -13.94 -6.09
C ASN A 63 23.29 -12.43 -6.17
N ARG A 64 22.21 -11.63 -6.23
CA ARG A 64 22.26 -10.15 -6.37
C ARG A 64 21.08 -9.49 -5.65
N ILE A 65 21.25 -8.23 -5.22
CA ILE A 65 20.19 -7.41 -4.59
C ILE A 65 19.31 -6.78 -5.69
N PRO A 66 18.01 -7.13 -5.80
CA PRO A 66 17.14 -6.48 -6.78
C PRO A 66 16.98 -4.97 -6.58
N PHE A 67 16.69 -4.24 -7.65
CA PHE A 67 16.55 -2.78 -7.62
C PHE A 67 17.74 -2.08 -6.96
N THR A 68 18.96 -2.56 -7.25
CA THR A 68 20.18 -1.92 -6.77
C THR A 68 20.33 -0.53 -7.41
N PRO A 69 20.59 0.53 -6.62
CA PRO A 69 21.01 1.82 -7.16
C PRO A 69 22.24 1.72 -8.06
N HIS A 70 22.31 2.58 -9.05
CA HIS A 70 23.39 2.66 -10.02
C HIS A 70 24.75 2.77 -9.30
N LYS A 71 25.69 1.89 -9.65
CA LYS A 71 27.06 1.82 -9.09
C LYS A 71 27.11 1.65 -7.56
N MET A 72 26.10 1.03 -6.96
CA MET A 72 26.20 0.66 -5.54
C MET A 72 27.31 -0.36 -5.30
N GLU A 73 28.08 -0.13 -4.25
CA GLU A 73 29.19 -0.99 -3.82
C GLU A 73 29.19 -1.19 -2.29
N TRP A 74 30.01 -2.13 -1.83
CA TRP A 74 30.20 -2.41 -0.41
C TRP A 74 31.20 -1.43 0.18
N LEU A 75 30.80 -0.67 1.20
CA LEU A 75 31.72 0.16 1.97
C LEU A 75 32.36 -0.62 3.13
N THR A 76 31.63 -1.59 3.72
CA THR A 76 32.14 -2.43 4.81
C THR A 76 31.95 -3.93 4.51
N PRO A 77 32.63 -4.49 3.48
CA PRO A 77 32.45 -5.89 3.08
C PRO A 77 32.83 -6.95 4.13
N PHE A 78 33.51 -6.58 5.23
CA PHE A 78 33.86 -7.52 6.30
C PHE A 78 32.65 -7.97 7.14
N CYS A 79 31.58 -7.19 7.19
CA CYS A 79 30.38 -7.49 7.97
C CYS A 79 29.14 -7.71 7.10
N THR A 80 28.04 -8.11 7.73
CA THR A 80 26.81 -8.49 7.02
C THR A 80 25.54 -7.98 7.70
N ALA A 81 24.54 -7.67 6.88
CA ALA A 81 23.18 -7.33 7.27
C ALA A 81 22.35 -8.51 7.78
N PHE A 82 22.81 -9.76 7.67
CA PHE A 82 22.02 -10.95 8.00
C PHE A 82 21.61 -11.06 9.45
N ASP A 83 20.53 -11.81 9.68
CA ASP A 83 20.07 -12.26 10.99
C ASP A 83 21.03 -13.34 11.56
N SER A 84 22.25 -12.92 11.83
CA SER A 84 23.30 -13.76 12.37
C SER A 84 24.23 -12.94 13.26
N PRO A 85 24.96 -13.58 14.18
CA PRO A 85 26.11 -12.96 14.81
C PRO A 85 27.11 -12.43 13.78
N ALA A 86 27.96 -11.48 14.20
CA ALA A 86 29.10 -11.05 13.40
C ALA A 86 30.00 -12.24 13.01
N GLN A 87 30.58 -12.21 11.81
CA GLN A 87 31.44 -13.29 11.33
C GLN A 87 32.74 -13.39 12.13
N LEU A 88 33.38 -14.56 12.09
CA LEU A 88 34.73 -14.76 12.61
C LEU A 88 35.74 -14.21 11.60
N SER A 89 36.84 -13.67 12.09
CA SER A 89 37.97 -13.17 11.27
C SER A 89 38.61 -14.30 10.45
N ASP A 90 38.77 -15.49 11.03
CA ASP A 90 38.96 -16.74 10.31
C ASP A 90 37.69 -17.57 10.38
N ARG A 91 37.03 -17.77 9.23
CA ARG A 91 35.76 -18.51 9.15
C ARG A 91 35.89 -20.01 9.43
N SER A 92 37.10 -20.55 9.35
CA SER A 92 37.38 -21.96 9.61
C SER A 92 37.75 -22.25 11.07
N ASN A 93 38.17 -21.22 11.81
CA ASN A 93 38.61 -21.34 13.18
C ASN A 93 37.56 -20.76 14.16
N PRO A 94 36.82 -21.58 14.92
CA PRO A 94 35.78 -21.13 15.83
C PRO A 94 36.29 -20.22 16.98
N ASP A 95 37.59 -20.27 17.29
CA ASP A 95 38.21 -19.48 18.36
C ASP A 95 38.68 -18.09 17.90
N SER A 96 38.58 -17.80 16.60
CA SER A 96 39.01 -16.50 16.07
C SER A 96 38.07 -15.36 16.49
N PRO A 97 38.59 -14.13 16.68
CA PRO A 97 37.77 -13.01 17.09
C PRO A 97 36.73 -12.67 16.02
N ARG A 98 35.60 -12.11 16.44
CA ARG A 98 34.57 -11.62 15.53
C ARG A 98 34.97 -10.29 14.91
N VAL A 99 34.63 -10.09 13.64
CA VAL A 99 34.88 -8.85 12.90
C VAL A 99 33.84 -7.74 13.19
N GLY A 100 32.81 -8.04 13.96
CA GLY A 100 31.77 -7.09 14.33
C GLY A 100 30.82 -6.67 13.20
N LYS A 101 30.03 -5.63 13.49
CA LYS A 101 29.10 -4.96 12.56
C LYS A 101 29.11 -3.45 12.80
N VAL A 102 28.60 -2.69 11.83
CA VAL A 102 28.57 -1.21 11.86
C VAL A 102 27.15 -0.67 11.95
N THR A 103 26.99 0.55 12.47
CA THR A 103 25.72 1.30 12.44
C THR A 103 25.91 2.81 12.57
N HIS A 104 24.87 3.57 12.22
CA HIS A 104 24.80 5.02 12.40
C HIS A 104 25.88 5.80 11.61
N PRO A 105 25.89 5.71 10.27
CA PRO A 105 26.82 6.44 9.43
C PRO A 105 26.58 7.94 9.54
N SER A 106 27.65 8.73 9.59
CA SER A 106 27.58 10.18 9.74
C SER A 106 28.76 10.88 9.07
N ALA A 107 28.47 11.77 8.13
CA ALA A 107 29.49 12.53 7.42
C ALA A 107 30.40 13.32 8.36
N ALA A 108 31.68 13.37 8.00
CA ALA A 108 32.70 14.14 8.69
C ALA A 108 33.58 14.88 7.66
N PRO A 109 34.34 15.89 8.13
CA PRO A 109 35.36 16.59 7.35
C PRO A 109 36.23 15.70 6.46
N ASP A 110 36.69 16.26 5.34
CA ASP A 110 37.68 15.62 4.44
C ASP A 110 37.21 14.27 3.86
N ASN A 111 35.92 14.22 3.53
CA ASN A 111 35.21 13.03 3.06
C ASN A 111 35.22 11.85 4.04
N HIS A 112 35.52 12.09 5.33
CA HIS A 112 35.54 11.03 6.32
C HIS A 112 34.12 10.61 6.69
N LEU A 113 33.98 9.39 7.19
CA LEU A 113 32.72 8.85 7.70
C LEU A 113 32.92 8.43 9.16
N LEU A 114 32.14 9.01 10.06
CA LEU A 114 31.99 8.50 11.42
C LEU A 114 30.99 7.34 11.42
N THR A 115 31.27 6.33 12.23
CA THR A 115 30.43 5.14 12.39
C THR A 115 30.48 4.62 13.81
N VAL A 116 29.46 3.89 14.21
CA VAL A 116 29.51 3.00 15.37
C VAL A 116 29.95 1.62 14.90
N TRP A 117 30.79 0.94 15.67
CA TRP A 117 31.16 -0.46 15.46
C TRP A 117 31.15 -1.23 16.77
N SER A 118 30.72 -2.49 16.71
CA SER A 118 30.77 -3.43 17.83
C SER A 118 31.25 -4.80 17.35
N PRO A 119 32.21 -5.46 18.03
CA PRO A 119 32.68 -6.80 17.70
C PRO A 119 31.60 -7.89 17.92
N GLY A 120 30.55 -7.60 18.69
CA GLY A 120 29.44 -8.52 18.94
C GLY A 120 28.81 -8.35 20.33
N PRO A 121 27.69 -9.04 20.59
CA PRO A 121 27.02 -9.96 19.69
C PRO A 121 26.10 -9.28 18.68
N VAL A 122 25.65 -8.03 18.95
CA VAL A 122 24.76 -7.18 18.12
C VAL A 122 23.72 -7.95 17.29
N ASN A 123 23.25 -9.06 17.86
CA ASN A 123 22.25 -9.97 17.31
C ASN A 123 21.62 -10.73 18.48
N SER A 124 20.31 -10.67 18.61
CA SER A 124 19.52 -11.31 19.68
C SER A 124 18.92 -12.65 19.28
N ASN A 125 19.24 -13.16 18.08
CA ASN A 125 18.72 -14.44 17.62
C ASN A 125 19.26 -15.56 18.50
N ASN A 126 18.35 -16.38 19.05
CA ASN A 126 18.62 -17.37 20.11
C ASN A 126 19.10 -16.77 21.46
N GLY A 127 18.67 -15.55 21.78
CA GLY A 127 18.90 -14.88 23.07
C GLY A 127 20.00 -13.82 23.03
N LEU A 128 20.02 -12.94 24.04
CA LEU A 128 21.12 -11.99 24.25
C LEU A 128 22.37 -12.77 24.60
N LYS A 129 23.30 -12.89 23.65
CA LYS A 129 24.56 -13.58 23.88
C LYS A 129 25.47 -12.73 24.78
N LYS A 130 26.33 -13.38 25.56
CA LYS A 130 27.48 -12.74 26.20
C LYS A 130 28.67 -12.71 25.23
N PRO A 131 29.56 -11.70 25.30
CA PRO A 131 29.53 -10.55 26.21
C PRO A 131 28.37 -9.58 25.90
N ALA A 132 28.11 -8.62 26.79
CA ALA A 132 27.18 -7.54 26.51
C ALA A 132 27.64 -6.75 25.27
N ILE A 133 26.73 -5.99 24.65
CA ILE A 133 27.10 -5.10 23.56
C ILE A 133 28.08 -4.07 24.11
N ASP A 134 29.20 -3.94 23.39
CA ASP A 134 30.24 -2.92 23.58
C ASP A 134 30.43 -2.27 22.20
N SER A 135 30.03 -1.01 22.06
CA SER A 135 30.02 -0.30 20.79
C SER A 135 30.71 1.04 20.92
N GLY A 136 31.73 1.28 20.09
CA GLY A 136 32.49 2.53 20.06
C GLY A 136 32.25 3.34 18.79
N ILE A 137 32.70 4.59 18.79
CA ILE A 137 32.76 5.46 17.61
C ILE A 137 34.12 5.32 16.93
N TYR A 138 34.06 5.11 15.62
CA TYR A 138 35.20 4.95 14.73
C TYR A 138 35.07 5.87 13.52
N LEU A 139 36.19 6.07 12.83
CA LEU A 139 36.29 6.87 11.62
C LEU A 139 36.80 6.01 10.47
N ILE A 140 36.03 5.98 9.37
CA ILE A 140 36.43 5.47 8.07
C ILE A 140 36.99 6.64 7.27
N LYS A 141 38.26 6.51 6.87
CA LYS A 141 39.00 7.61 6.24
C LYS A 141 38.58 7.78 4.78
N SER A 142 38.28 9.02 4.40
CA SER A 142 38.00 9.46 3.03
C SER A 142 36.91 8.66 2.29
N GLY A 143 35.96 8.09 3.03
CA GLY A 143 34.84 7.33 2.46
C GLY A 143 35.28 6.05 1.74
N GLN A 144 36.51 5.57 1.98
CA GLN A 144 37.04 4.41 1.27
C GLN A 144 36.50 3.10 1.85
N PRO A 145 36.27 2.07 1.02
CA PRO A 145 35.90 0.75 1.50
C PRO A 145 36.90 0.21 2.52
N VAL A 146 36.38 -0.35 3.60
CA VAL A 146 37.17 -1.03 4.64
C VAL A 146 36.85 -2.52 4.65
N THR A 147 37.87 -3.35 4.46
CA THR A 147 37.79 -4.81 4.36
C THR A 147 38.08 -5.52 5.68
N GLU A 148 38.46 -4.78 6.73
CA GLU A 148 38.60 -5.29 8.08
C GLU A 148 38.46 -4.17 9.13
N PRO A 149 38.05 -4.46 10.37
CA PRO A 149 37.85 -3.43 11.38
C PRO A 149 39.10 -2.61 11.73
N GLY A 150 40.29 -3.22 11.62
CA GLY A 150 41.57 -2.57 11.93
C GLY A 150 41.93 -1.39 11.01
N GLN A 151 41.25 -1.24 9.88
CA GLN A 151 41.41 -0.09 8.97
C GLN A 151 40.65 1.16 9.44
N MET A 152 39.76 1.02 10.43
CA MET A 152 39.04 2.14 11.02
C MET A 152 39.84 2.75 12.17
N LEU A 153 39.79 4.07 12.29
CA LEU A 153 40.42 4.79 13.40
C LEU A 153 39.46 4.84 14.60
N LEU A 154 39.87 4.32 15.76
CA LEU A 154 39.13 4.47 17.01
C LEU A 154 39.08 5.96 17.41
N ILE A 155 37.88 6.49 17.62
CA ILE A 155 37.65 7.84 18.14
C ILE A 155 37.33 7.78 19.63
N LYS A 156 36.41 6.88 20.02
CA LYS A 156 36.01 6.69 21.42
C LYS A 156 35.40 5.31 21.60
N ASN A 157 35.81 4.60 22.66
CA ASN A 157 35.11 3.43 23.16
C ASN A 157 35.31 3.37 24.68
N ASP A 158 34.29 3.71 25.45
CA ASP A 158 34.33 3.64 26.91
C ASP A 158 33.59 2.37 27.37
N PRO A 159 34.24 1.45 28.12
CA PRO A 159 33.62 0.19 28.53
C PRO A 159 32.37 0.36 29.42
N ASN A 160 32.10 1.55 29.94
CA ASN A 160 30.89 1.86 30.71
C ASN A 160 29.71 2.31 29.84
N TYR A 161 29.92 2.54 28.55
CA TYR A 161 28.93 3.09 27.63
C TYR A 161 28.83 2.28 26.34
N ASN A 162 27.74 2.51 25.62
CA ASN A 162 27.60 2.11 24.22
C ASN A 162 27.46 3.39 23.41
N GLU A 163 28.54 3.83 22.76
CA GLU A 163 28.50 5.04 21.96
C GLU A 163 27.64 4.88 20.71
N GLN A 164 26.80 5.89 20.44
CA GLN A 164 25.85 5.90 19.33
C GLN A 164 25.72 7.29 18.69
N TRP A 165 25.17 7.35 17.47
CA TRP A 165 24.85 8.58 16.72
C TRP A 165 25.98 9.62 16.69
N PRO A 166 27.17 9.26 16.18
CA PRO A 166 28.27 10.22 16.08
C PRO A 166 27.87 11.41 15.18
N ARG A 167 28.28 12.62 15.57
CA ARG A 167 28.08 13.85 14.78
C ARG A 167 29.36 14.68 14.82
N ALA A 168 29.84 15.13 13.66
CA ALA A 168 30.90 16.11 13.59
C ALA A 168 30.34 17.49 13.98
N LEU A 169 30.88 18.09 15.04
CA LEU A 169 30.46 19.41 15.51
C LEU A 169 31.30 20.52 14.86
N VAL A 170 31.10 20.70 13.56
CA VAL A 170 31.76 21.72 12.73
C VAL A 170 30.73 22.34 11.77
N PRO A 171 31.02 23.50 11.13
CA PRO A 171 30.11 24.08 10.15
C PRO A 171 29.79 23.12 8.98
N TYR A 172 28.60 23.26 8.37
CA TYR A 172 28.19 22.46 7.20
C TYR A 172 29.26 22.51 6.09
N GLU A 173 29.77 23.70 5.78
CA GLU A 173 30.81 23.92 4.78
C GLU A 173 32.11 23.16 5.08
N ARG A 174 32.43 22.94 6.36
CA ARG A 174 33.61 22.15 6.72
C ARG A 174 33.43 20.65 6.46
N ILE A 175 32.19 20.15 6.58
CA ILE A 175 31.85 18.75 6.30
C ILE A 175 31.78 18.53 4.80
N TYR A 176 31.02 19.35 4.08
CA TYR A 176 30.63 19.08 2.69
C TYR A 176 31.42 19.86 1.64
N GLY A 177 32.26 20.82 2.04
CA GLY A 177 33.01 21.66 1.10
C GLY A 177 32.16 22.68 0.33
N VAL A 178 30.86 22.74 0.62
CA VAL A 178 29.90 23.66 -0.01
C VAL A 178 29.11 24.39 1.07
N LYS A 179 28.61 25.59 0.74
CA LYS A 179 27.74 26.34 1.64
C LYS A 179 26.49 25.52 1.98
N GLU A 180 26.00 25.71 3.21
CA GLU A 180 24.76 25.08 3.65
C GLU A 180 23.62 25.35 2.63
N PRO A 181 22.91 24.30 2.16
CA PRO A 181 21.84 24.46 1.21
C PRO A 181 20.80 25.44 1.69
N THR A 182 20.29 26.26 0.77
CA THR A 182 19.17 27.14 1.09
C THR A 182 17.96 26.29 1.50
N ARG A 183 17.31 26.67 2.60
CA ARG A 183 16.09 26.03 3.06
C ARG A 183 15.03 26.10 1.97
N LEU A 184 14.52 24.95 1.53
CA LEU A 184 13.46 24.89 0.52
C LEU A 184 12.21 25.62 1.03
N ALA A 185 11.65 26.48 0.20
CA ALA A 185 10.38 27.13 0.50
C ALA A 185 9.28 26.05 0.59
N PRO A 186 8.44 26.07 1.64
CA PRO A 186 7.28 25.21 1.69
C PRO A 186 6.38 25.43 0.48
N LEU A 187 5.61 24.41 0.12
CA LEU A 187 4.58 24.53 -0.90
C LEU A 187 3.60 25.66 -0.51
N ALA A 188 3.45 26.65 -1.40
CA ALA A 188 2.72 27.87 -1.08
C ALA A 188 1.19 27.71 -0.99
N ASN A 189 0.63 26.66 -1.63
CA ASN A 189 -0.81 26.45 -1.80
C ASN A 189 -1.55 27.70 -2.35
N ASP A 190 -0.94 28.37 -3.32
CA ASP A 190 -1.37 29.67 -3.86
C ASP A 190 -2.30 29.57 -5.09
N GLY A 191 -2.71 28.36 -5.45
CA GLY A 191 -3.61 28.10 -6.58
C GLY A 191 -2.98 28.20 -7.97
N LYS A 192 -1.67 28.49 -8.08
CA LYS A 192 -1.02 28.70 -9.40
C LYS A 192 -0.62 27.42 -10.12
N ARG A 193 -0.57 26.29 -9.41
CA ARG A 193 -0.11 25.01 -9.98
C ARG A 193 -1.16 24.31 -10.84
N SER A 194 -2.44 24.49 -10.53
CA SER A 194 -3.55 23.93 -11.31
C SER A 194 -4.85 24.66 -11.00
N PRO A 195 -5.71 24.93 -12.00
CA PRO A 195 -7.04 25.48 -11.76
C PRO A 195 -7.94 24.54 -10.92
N HIS A 196 -7.61 23.25 -10.85
CA HIS A 196 -8.35 22.26 -10.06
C HIS A 196 -7.94 22.24 -8.58
N LEU A 197 -6.89 22.96 -8.21
CA LEU A 197 -6.42 23.16 -6.84
C LEU A 197 -6.43 24.65 -6.51
N PRO A 198 -7.61 25.24 -6.25
CA PRO A 198 -7.71 26.66 -5.95
C PRO A 198 -6.89 27.02 -4.71
N GLU A 199 -6.54 28.30 -4.59
CA GLU A 199 -5.78 28.81 -3.46
C GLU A 199 -6.38 28.40 -2.12
N GLY A 200 -5.54 27.87 -1.23
CA GLY A 200 -5.94 27.41 0.09
C GLY A 200 -6.68 26.07 0.14
N THR A 201 -6.73 25.33 -0.98
CA THR A 201 -7.40 24.02 -1.03
C THR A 201 -6.82 23.02 -0.02
N PRO A 202 -7.66 22.16 0.61
CA PRO A 202 -7.22 21.03 1.41
C PRO A 202 -6.98 19.75 0.57
N PHE A 203 -6.84 19.87 -0.74
CA PHE A 203 -6.74 18.75 -1.67
C PHE A 203 -5.38 18.70 -2.37
N GLY A 204 -5.07 17.56 -2.98
CA GLY A 204 -3.92 17.38 -3.87
C GLY A 204 -4.33 16.64 -5.14
N ILE A 205 -3.46 16.65 -6.15
CA ILE A 205 -3.62 15.87 -7.38
C ILE A 205 -2.49 14.84 -7.51
N VAL A 206 -2.86 13.58 -7.74
CA VAL A 206 -1.93 12.51 -8.10
C VAL A 206 -2.23 11.99 -9.50
N GLY A 207 -1.22 11.44 -10.16
CA GLY A 207 -1.36 10.75 -11.43
C GLY A 207 -0.16 9.86 -11.75
N THR A 208 -0.22 9.25 -12.92
CA THR A 208 0.93 8.58 -13.55
C THR A 208 0.87 8.80 -15.05
N SER A 209 2.02 8.65 -15.72
CA SER A 209 2.12 8.71 -17.17
C SER A 209 1.75 7.39 -17.86
N SER A 210 1.91 6.24 -17.20
CA SER A 210 1.51 4.94 -17.78
C SER A 210 1.32 3.88 -16.68
N LEU A 211 0.32 3.02 -16.85
CA LEU A 211 0.14 1.77 -16.09
C LEU A 211 0.67 0.55 -16.85
N TYR A 212 0.98 0.70 -18.14
CA TYR A 212 1.56 -0.36 -18.98
C TYR A 212 3.07 -0.43 -18.78
N LYS A 213 3.75 0.71 -18.64
CA LYS A 213 5.16 0.74 -18.21
C LYS A 213 5.25 0.33 -16.75
N ARG A 214 5.66 -0.91 -16.49
CA ARG A 214 5.48 -1.55 -15.17
C ARG A 214 6.54 -2.60 -14.85
N GLU A 215 6.99 -2.63 -13.59
CA GLU A 215 7.91 -3.65 -13.05
C GLU A 215 7.33 -4.36 -11.82
N SER A 216 6.09 -4.83 -11.93
CA SER A 216 5.35 -5.50 -10.86
C SER A 216 5.56 -7.02 -10.81
N TYR A 217 6.14 -7.62 -11.85
CA TYR A 217 6.40 -9.06 -11.90
C TYR A 217 7.59 -9.43 -11.01
N PRO A 218 7.46 -10.45 -10.13
CA PRO A 218 8.53 -10.88 -9.23
C PRO A 218 9.75 -11.43 -10.00
N HIS A 219 10.95 -11.04 -9.59
CA HIS A 219 12.21 -11.32 -10.30
C HIS A 219 12.17 -10.94 -11.80
N GLY A 220 11.31 -9.98 -12.17
CA GLY A 220 11.10 -9.58 -13.54
C GLY A 220 12.25 -8.80 -14.15
N SER A 221 12.31 -8.83 -15.47
CA SER A 221 13.15 -7.97 -16.32
C SER A 221 12.32 -7.45 -17.48
N ILE A 222 12.77 -6.38 -18.11
CA ILE A 222 12.10 -5.79 -19.28
C ILE A 222 12.58 -6.49 -20.55
N PRO A 223 11.71 -7.23 -21.26
CA PRO A 223 12.06 -7.78 -22.56
C PRO A 223 12.36 -6.66 -23.57
N ALA A 224 13.25 -6.93 -24.53
CA ALA A 224 13.56 -5.99 -25.59
C ALA A 224 12.28 -5.57 -26.35
N GLY A 225 12.09 -4.27 -26.55
CA GLY A 225 10.92 -3.71 -27.24
C GLY A 225 9.61 -3.75 -26.44
N LYS A 226 9.66 -4.02 -25.13
CA LYS A 226 8.50 -4.00 -24.22
C LYS A 226 8.74 -2.99 -23.09
N VAL A 227 7.66 -2.63 -22.39
CA VAL A 227 7.69 -1.72 -21.23
C VAL A 227 7.22 -2.38 -19.93
N THR A 228 6.76 -3.63 -20.01
CA THR A 228 6.23 -4.41 -18.90
C THR A 228 7.20 -5.53 -18.56
N ALA A 229 7.55 -5.65 -17.29
CA ALA A 229 8.42 -6.71 -16.81
C ALA A 229 7.75 -8.08 -16.91
N GLY A 230 8.53 -9.07 -17.31
CA GLY A 230 8.18 -10.48 -17.23
C GLY A 230 9.39 -11.28 -16.74
N PHE A 231 9.21 -12.58 -16.51
CA PHE A 231 10.32 -13.43 -16.11
C PHE A 231 11.38 -13.52 -17.24
N PRO A 232 12.69 -13.32 -16.98
CA PRO A 232 13.76 -13.26 -18.00
C PRO A 232 14.03 -14.55 -18.79
N GLY A 233 13.19 -15.58 -18.65
CA GLY A 233 13.32 -16.88 -19.32
C GLY A 233 13.83 -18.01 -18.41
N GLY A 234 13.79 -19.24 -18.95
CA GLY A 234 14.01 -20.48 -18.19
C GLY A 234 12.76 -20.95 -17.44
N ASN A 235 12.94 -21.80 -16.43
CA ASN A 235 11.83 -22.29 -15.61
C ASN A 235 11.38 -21.19 -14.64
N ASP A 236 10.26 -20.53 -14.99
CA ASP A 236 9.62 -19.55 -14.14
C ASP A 236 9.13 -20.18 -12.81
N PRO A 237 9.73 -19.83 -11.66
CA PRO A 237 9.37 -20.42 -10.37
C PRO A 237 7.97 -19.99 -9.91
N PHE A 238 7.42 -18.94 -10.52
CA PHE A 238 6.10 -18.40 -10.24
C PHE A 238 5.01 -19.00 -11.13
N GLN A 239 5.39 -19.78 -12.16
CA GLN A 239 4.47 -20.43 -13.11
C GLN A 239 3.48 -19.41 -13.72
N GLY A 240 3.99 -18.24 -14.13
CA GLY A 240 3.18 -17.13 -14.66
C GLY A 240 2.20 -16.54 -13.64
N LEU A 241 2.39 -16.87 -12.36
CA LEU A 241 1.56 -16.59 -11.18
C LEU A 241 0.26 -17.38 -11.02
N GLY A 242 0.25 -18.62 -11.52
CA GLY A 242 -0.84 -19.58 -11.29
C GLY A 242 -0.53 -20.73 -10.30
N THR A 243 0.59 -20.73 -9.57
CA THR A 243 0.82 -21.76 -8.52
C THR A 243 -0.14 -21.60 -7.33
N LEU A 244 -0.65 -22.73 -6.80
CA LEU A 244 -1.32 -22.76 -5.50
C LEU A 244 -0.30 -22.87 -4.36
N ALA A 245 0.82 -23.57 -4.53
CA ALA A 245 1.74 -23.97 -3.45
C ALA A 245 2.59 -22.83 -2.84
N TYR A 246 2.85 -22.91 -1.52
CA TYR A 246 3.57 -21.93 -0.71
C TYR A 246 5.01 -21.64 -1.17
N THR A 247 5.71 -22.63 -1.74
CA THR A 247 7.17 -22.56 -1.96
C THR A 247 7.62 -21.68 -3.13
N GLY A 248 6.70 -20.98 -3.80
CA GLY A 248 6.98 -19.91 -4.78
C GLY A 248 6.28 -18.59 -4.49
N ILE A 249 5.25 -18.59 -3.63
CA ILE A 249 4.48 -17.37 -3.27
C ILE A 249 5.15 -16.59 -2.14
N ALA A 250 6.09 -17.18 -1.39
CA ALA A 250 6.91 -16.37 -0.47
C ALA A 250 7.68 -15.25 -1.19
N GLY A 251 7.99 -15.42 -2.49
CA GLY A 251 8.59 -14.37 -3.32
C GLY A 251 7.60 -13.28 -3.72
N ASN A 252 6.53 -13.63 -4.45
CA ASN A 252 5.53 -12.68 -4.94
C ASN A 252 4.59 -12.18 -3.84
N TRP A 253 4.15 -10.93 -3.89
CA TRP A 253 3.19 -10.32 -2.94
C TRP A 253 3.73 -10.09 -1.50
N PHE A 254 4.77 -10.80 -1.06
CA PHE A 254 5.35 -10.64 0.28
C PHE A 254 6.77 -10.09 0.28
N VAL A 255 7.60 -10.54 -0.65
CA VAL A 255 9.02 -10.16 -0.70
C VAL A 255 9.28 -9.20 -1.85
N GLN A 256 8.80 -9.52 -3.05
CA GLN A 256 8.96 -8.71 -4.24
C GLN A 256 7.88 -9.06 -5.26
N GLY A 257 7.27 -8.05 -5.89
CA GLY A 257 6.25 -8.23 -6.92
C GLY A 257 4.84 -8.11 -6.36
N ALA A 258 3.90 -7.74 -7.22
CA ALA A 258 2.54 -7.36 -6.83
C ALA A 258 1.46 -7.88 -7.78
N ASP A 259 1.82 -8.69 -8.78
CA ASP A 259 0.85 -9.26 -9.72
C ASP A 259 0.01 -10.36 -9.04
N THR A 260 -1.30 -10.34 -9.26
CA THR A 260 -2.22 -11.30 -8.62
C THR A 260 -2.32 -12.61 -9.41
N CYS A 261 -2.23 -12.55 -10.74
CA CYS A 261 -2.49 -13.65 -11.67
C CYS A 261 -1.85 -13.40 -13.05
N ARG A 262 -2.18 -14.22 -14.05
CA ARG A 262 -1.82 -13.96 -15.44
C ARG A 262 -2.82 -12.99 -16.06
N TYR A 263 -2.32 -11.93 -16.67
CA TYR A 263 -3.13 -10.96 -17.39
C TYR A 263 -2.28 -10.26 -18.45
N GLU A 264 -2.96 -9.75 -19.47
CA GLU A 264 -2.35 -8.92 -20.50
C GLU A 264 -2.56 -7.44 -20.15
N ASN A 265 -1.73 -6.54 -20.68
CA ASN A 265 -1.92 -5.11 -20.43
C ASN A 265 -3.31 -4.61 -20.85
N SER A 266 -3.92 -5.19 -21.88
CA SER A 266 -5.29 -4.89 -22.31
C SER A 266 -6.36 -5.17 -21.25
N ASP A 267 -6.07 -6.03 -20.27
CA ASP A 267 -6.97 -6.30 -19.15
C ASP A 267 -7.05 -5.12 -18.18
N ILE A 268 -6.03 -4.25 -18.13
CA ILE A 268 -6.03 -3.06 -17.27
C ILE A 268 -7.08 -2.09 -17.79
N HIS A 269 -8.16 -1.96 -17.05
CA HIS A 269 -9.31 -1.13 -17.40
C HIS A 269 -9.38 0.11 -16.53
N ALA A 270 -9.09 -0.02 -15.23
CA ALA A 270 -9.25 1.03 -14.24
C ALA A 270 -8.19 0.97 -13.14
N ILE A 271 -8.18 1.99 -12.28
CA ILE A 271 -7.42 2.02 -11.04
C ILE A 271 -8.35 2.30 -9.87
N ARG A 272 -8.22 1.54 -8.78
CA ARG A 272 -8.87 1.78 -7.48
C ARG A 272 -7.95 2.61 -6.61
N ILE A 273 -8.45 3.71 -6.07
CA ILE A 273 -7.78 4.49 -5.03
C ILE A 273 -8.36 4.10 -3.68
N LEU A 274 -7.49 3.71 -2.75
CA LEU A 274 -7.85 3.26 -1.41
C LEU A 274 -7.31 4.24 -0.37
N VAL A 275 -8.16 4.77 0.51
CA VAL A 275 -7.67 5.28 1.79
C VAL A 275 -7.26 4.09 2.64
N THR A 276 -6.15 4.27 3.30
CA THR A 276 -5.55 3.35 4.23
C THR A 276 -5.49 4.11 5.56
N GLU A 277 -6.24 3.67 6.57
CA GLU A 277 -6.39 4.44 7.80
C GLU A 277 -5.36 4.09 8.87
N PRO A 278 -4.91 5.07 9.68
CA PRO A 278 -4.20 4.77 10.91
C PRO A 278 -5.10 3.92 11.82
N THR A 279 -4.49 3.05 12.62
CA THR A 279 -5.22 2.31 13.64
C THR A 279 -4.95 2.94 15.00
N THR A 280 -5.98 3.52 15.62
CA THR A 280 -5.87 3.97 17.01
C THR A 280 -5.56 2.77 17.90
N SER A 281 -4.50 2.88 18.71
CA SER A 281 -4.08 1.77 19.56
C SER A 281 -5.20 1.40 20.54
N PRO A 282 -5.58 0.11 20.63
CA PRO A 282 -6.64 -0.33 21.53
C PRO A 282 -6.36 -0.03 23.01
N ARG A 283 -5.10 0.20 23.39
CA ARG A 283 -4.70 0.60 24.75
C ARG A 283 -5.26 1.97 25.15
N TYR A 284 -5.58 2.82 24.17
CA TYR A 284 -6.22 4.12 24.36
C TYR A 284 -7.72 4.09 24.06
N SER A 285 -8.26 2.92 23.70
CA SER A 285 -9.70 2.68 23.61
C SER A 285 -10.21 2.06 24.91
N ALA A 286 -11.44 2.38 25.31
CA ALA A 286 -12.06 1.83 26.52
C ALA A 286 -12.20 0.28 26.52
N LYS A 287 -11.91 -0.41 25.41
CA LYS A 287 -12.13 -1.86 25.24
C LYS A 287 -10.85 -2.69 25.09
N GLY A 288 -9.64 -2.10 25.13
CA GLY A 288 -8.36 -2.81 25.23
C GLY A 288 -7.94 -3.73 24.06
N LYS A 289 -8.80 -3.95 23.04
CA LYS A 289 -8.53 -4.79 21.86
C LYS A 289 -9.14 -4.21 20.58
N ARG A 290 -8.62 -4.65 19.43
CA ARG A 290 -9.12 -4.25 18.10
C ARG A 290 -10.46 -4.95 17.81
N LEU A 291 -11.46 -4.21 17.35
CA LEU A 291 -12.82 -4.70 17.06
C LEU A 291 -13.16 -4.73 15.57
N TRP A 292 -12.15 -4.98 14.75
CA TRP A 292 -12.28 -5.19 13.32
C TRP A 292 -11.07 -5.99 12.85
N TRP A 293 -11.18 -6.60 11.67
CA TRP A 293 -10.04 -7.30 11.08
C TRP A 293 -10.13 -7.34 9.55
N ASN A 294 -8.97 -7.28 8.91
CA ASN A 294 -8.73 -7.65 7.52
C ASN A 294 -7.26 -8.08 7.40
N VAL A 295 -6.86 -8.55 6.21
CA VAL A 295 -5.51 -9.07 5.98
C VAL A 295 -4.45 -7.97 5.91
N ALA A 296 -4.78 -6.75 5.46
CA ALA A 296 -3.86 -5.61 5.53
C ALA A 296 -3.58 -5.16 6.96
N ASN A 297 -4.42 -5.57 7.92
CA ASN A 297 -4.36 -5.11 9.30
C ASN A 297 -4.51 -3.58 9.42
N GLU A 298 -5.21 -2.98 8.45
CA GLU A 298 -5.47 -1.55 8.22
C GLU A 298 -6.87 -1.42 7.63
N ARG A 299 -7.64 -0.39 8.03
CA ARG A 299 -8.93 -0.15 7.37
C ARG A 299 -8.68 0.39 5.97
N LEU A 300 -9.23 -0.31 4.98
CA LEU A 300 -9.12 0.05 3.57
C LEU A 300 -10.50 0.50 3.06
N ARG A 301 -10.59 1.73 2.58
CA ARG A 301 -11.84 2.30 2.05
C ARG A 301 -11.65 2.82 0.63
N ILE A 302 -12.65 2.65 -0.22
CA ILE A 302 -12.55 3.00 -1.64
C ILE A 302 -12.92 4.47 -1.86
N LEU A 303 -11.96 5.30 -2.27
CA LEU A 303 -12.21 6.69 -2.73
C LEU A 303 -12.74 6.74 -4.16
N GLY A 304 -12.38 5.75 -4.97
CA GLY A 304 -12.94 5.61 -6.31
C GLY A 304 -12.29 4.51 -7.13
N GLU A 305 -12.99 4.06 -8.15
CA GLU A 305 -12.53 3.20 -9.23
C GLU A 305 -12.68 3.98 -10.53
N ILE A 306 -11.56 4.34 -11.16
CA ILE A 306 -11.54 5.24 -12.32
C ILE A 306 -10.97 4.53 -13.56
N PRO A 307 -11.69 4.50 -14.69
CA PRO A 307 -11.17 4.01 -15.95
C PRO A 307 -9.96 4.83 -16.37
N VAL A 308 -8.94 4.15 -16.91
CA VAL A 308 -7.65 4.78 -17.22
C VAL A 308 -7.36 4.85 -18.71
N ARG A 309 -8.17 4.18 -19.54
CA ARG A 309 -8.00 4.11 -20.99
C ARG A 309 -8.83 5.19 -21.67
N HIS A 310 -8.22 5.89 -22.63
CA HIS A 310 -8.83 7.03 -23.32
C HIS A 310 -9.38 6.62 -24.69
N PHE A 311 -10.71 6.57 -24.83
CA PHE A 311 -11.39 6.21 -26.07
C PHE A 311 -11.96 7.45 -26.78
N ASN A 312 -11.66 7.56 -28.07
CA ASN A 312 -12.25 8.53 -28.99
C ASN A 312 -12.95 7.75 -30.11
N LYS A 313 -14.28 7.62 -30.03
CA LYS A 313 -15.07 6.72 -30.88
C LYS A 313 -14.52 5.29 -30.78
N ASN A 314 -14.10 4.68 -31.90
CA ASN A 314 -13.57 3.31 -31.95
C ASN A 314 -12.04 3.24 -31.87
N SER A 315 -11.36 4.34 -31.52
CA SER A 315 -9.90 4.41 -31.43
C SER A 315 -9.46 4.75 -30.01
N GLN A 316 -8.29 4.23 -29.62
CA GLN A 316 -7.67 4.55 -28.34
C GLN A 316 -6.44 5.42 -28.57
N SER A 317 -6.28 6.47 -27.75
CA SER A 317 -5.05 7.26 -27.74
C SER A 317 -3.85 6.39 -27.35
N LEU A 318 -2.68 6.72 -27.89
CA LEU A 318 -1.41 6.06 -27.54
C LEU A 318 -0.53 6.99 -26.70
N ASP A 319 0.23 6.39 -25.79
CA ASP A 319 1.29 7.05 -25.03
C ASP A 319 2.58 7.19 -25.88
N PRO A 320 3.58 7.95 -25.40
CA PRO A 320 4.84 8.16 -26.12
C PRO A 320 5.69 6.89 -26.35
N ASP A 321 5.40 5.81 -25.62
CA ASP A 321 6.04 4.50 -25.83
C ASP A 321 5.27 3.63 -26.86
N GLY A 322 4.22 4.17 -27.47
CA GLY A 322 3.41 3.50 -28.51
C GLY A 322 2.35 2.55 -27.97
N ASN A 323 2.08 2.59 -26.67
CA ASN A 323 1.07 1.73 -26.02
C ASN A 323 -0.26 2.49 -25.87
N PRO A 324 -1.41 1.80 -25.73
CA PRO A 324 -2.62 2.38 -25.17
C PRO A 324 -2.35 3.35 -24.00
N ASP A 325 -2.73 4.61 -24.17
CA ASP A 325 -2.50 5.63 -23.14
C ASP A 325 -3.35 5.30 -21.91
N THR A 326 -2.66 5.14 -20.77
CA THR A 326 -3.24 4.83 -19.47
C THR A 326 -2.92 5.89 -18.41
N SER A 327 -2.49 7.07 -18.85
CA SER A 327 -2.22 8.20 -17.97
C SER A 327 -3.52 8.70 -17.34
N PHE A 328 -3.44 9.19 -16.10
CA PHE A 328 -4.60 9.75 -15.41
C PHE A 328 -4.18 10.84 -14.43
N LEU A 329 -5.15 11.69 -14.05
CA LEU A 329 -5.05 12.57 -12.90
C LEU A 329 -6.28 12.40 -12.01
N VAL A 330 -6.05 12.39 -10.70
CA VAL A 330 -7.06 12.27 -9.66
C VAL A 330 -6.83 13.34 -8.62
N LYS A 331 -7.89 14.10 -8.30
CA LYS A 331 -7.95 14.97 -7.13
C LYS A 331 -8.47 14.19 -5.93
N LEU A 332 -7.73 14.23 -4.83
CA LEU A 332 -8.03 13.50 -3.59
C LEU A 332 -7.75 14.35 -2.34
N PRO A 333 -8.27 13.95 -1.15
CA PRO A 333 -7.96 14.64 0.11
C PRO A 333 -6.45 14.63 0.38
N ALA A 334 -5.87 15.79 0.72
CA ALA A 334 -4.47 15.86 1.11
C ALA A 334 -4.27 15.34 2.54
N ASP A 335 -3.02 15.20 2.96
CA ASP A 335 -2.59 14.81 4.31
C ASP A 335 -3.14 13.47 4.86
N ILE A 336 -3.89 12.70 4.06
CA ILE A 336 -4.27 11.31 4.34
C ILE A 336 -3.36 10.32 3.61
N ALA A 337 -3.23 9.13 4.18
CA ALA A 337 -2.48 8.06 3.57
C ALA A 337 -3.37 7.24 2.62
N TRP A 338 -2.87 6.93 1.44
CA TRP A 338 -3.60 6.18 0.43
C TRP A 338 -2.71 5.23 -0.37
N THR A 339 -3.33 4.26 -1.02
CA THR A 339 -2.68 3.34 -1.96
C THR A 339 -3.59 3.07 -3.17
N PHE A 340 -3.16 2.24 -4.10
CA PHE A 340 -3.94 1.95 -5.30
C PHE A 340 -3.77 0.54 -5.84
N GLN A 341 -4.79 0.10 -6.58
CA GLN A 341 -4.85 -1.21 -7.23
C GLN A 341 -5.23 -1.03 -8.70
N THR A 342 -4.55 -1.72 -9.62
CA THR A 342 -5.03 -1.80 -11.00
C THR A 342 -6.14 -2.85 -11.09
N LEU A 343 -7.16 -2.56 -11.90
CA LEU A 343 -8.36 -3.38 -12.00
C LEU A 343 -8.64 -3.82 -13.43
N ASP A 344 -9.22 -5.01 -13.57
CA ASP A 344 -9.90 -5.40 -14.81
C ASP A 344 -11.30 -4.76 -14.97
N LYS A 345 -11.95 -5.04 -16.10
CA LYS A 345 -13.30 -4.49 -16.41
C LYS A 345 -14.40 -4.90 -15.41
N ASN A 346 -14.18 -6.00 -14.67
CA ASN A 346 -15.07 -6.47 -13.63
C ASN A 346 -14.71 -5.92 -12.24
N GLY A 347 -13.69 -5.05 -12.17
CA GLY A 347 -13.24 -4.42 -10.93
C GLY A 347 -12.37 -5.33 -10.06
N MET A 348 -11.78 -6.38 -10.63
CA MET A 348 -10.93 -7.32 -9.91
C MET A 348 -9.47 -6.89 -9.96
N VAL A 349 -8.75 -7.00 -8.85
CA VAL A 349 -7.35 -6.56 -8.75
C VAL A 349 -6.41 -7.39 -9.64
N LEU A 350 -5.62 -6.69 -10.45
CA LEU A 350 -4.54 -7.24 -11.29
C LEU A 350 -3.17 -7.10 -10.64
N ASN A 351 -2.90 -5.95 -10.03
CA ASN A 351 -1.77 -5.71 -9.14
C ASN A 351 -2.10 -4.61 -8.12
N SER A 352 -1.33 -4.54 -7.02
CA SER A 352 -1.50 -3.55 -5.95
C SER A 352 -0.20 -2.83 -5.66
N ALA A 353 -0.25 -1.52 -5.47
CA ALA A 353 0.81 -0.85 -4.73
C ALA A 353 0.77 -1.36 -3.27
N GLN A 354 1.93 -1.77 -2.76
CA GLN A 354 2.08 -2.29 -1.38
C GLN A 354 2.83 -1.27 -0.52
N THR A 355 2.52 0.00 -0.72
CA THR A 355 3.08 1.12 0.01
C THR A 355 2.05 2.24 0.15
N TRP A 356 2.36 3.15 1.06
CA TRP A 356 1.57 4.31 1.39
C TRP A 356 2.05 5.52 0.60
N HIS A 357 1.10 6.27 0.08
CA HIS A 357 1.33 7.54 -0.57
C HIS A 357 0.58 8.64 0.18
N GLN A 358 1.06 9.87 0.05
CA GLN A 358 0.44 11.06 0.64
C GLN A 358 0.75 12.26 -0.25
N LEU A 359 -0.17 13.21 -0.27
CA LEU A 359 0.02 14.54 -0.87
C LEU A 359 -0.16 15.61 0.19
N ARG A 360 0.56 16.72 0.07
CA ARG A 360 0.33 17.95 0.83
C ARG A 360 -0.79 18.79 0.17
N PRO A 361 -1.47 19.68 0.91
CA PRO A 361 -2.45 20.60 0.34
C PRO A 361 -1.85 21.46 -0.80
N GLY A 362 -2.49 21.45 -1.97
CA GLY A 362 -2.03 22.12 -3.19
C GLY A 362 -0.93 21.38 -3.96
N GLU A 363 -0.53 20.17 -3.52
CA GLU A 363 0.52 19.38 -4.18
C GLU A 363 -0.01 18.72 -5.45
N ILE A 364 0.84 18.65 -6.46
CA ILE A 364 0.62 17.84 -7.66
C ILE A 364 1.79 16.88 -7.80
N ARG A 365 1.51 15.58 -7.86
CA ARG A 365 2.49 14.51 -8.09
C ARG A 365 1.97 13.57 -9.18
N HIS A 366 2.29 13.85 -10.43
CA HIS A 366 1.77 13.10 -11.59
C HIS A 366 2.84 12.36 -12.42
N ASP A 367 4.11 12.62 -12.16
CA ASP A 367 5.21 12.09 -12.98
C ASP A 367 5.94 10.93 -12.29
N CYS A 368 5.21 9.86 -12.00
CA CYS A 368 5.81 8.62 -11.50
C CYS A 368 6.58 7.85 -12.59
N GLY A 369 6.46 8.26 -13.87
CA GLY A 369 7.15 7.63 -15.00
C GLY A 369 6.66 6.23 -15.42
N GLY A 370 5.89 5.56 -14.57
CA GLY A 370 5.38 4.20 -14.75
C GLY A 370 5.06 3.53 -13.40
N CYS A 371 4.41 2.37 -13.42
CA CYS A 371 4.10 1.62 -12.22
C CYS A 371 5.34 0.84 -11.72
N HIS A 372 6.03 1.39 -10.71
CA HIS A 372 7.25 0.80 -10.15
C HIS A 372 8.40 0.66 -11.16
N ALA A 373 8.40 1.48 -12.22
CA ALA A 373 9.31 1.38 -13.36
C ALA A 373 10.66 2.06 -13.08
N HIS A 374 11.45 1.49 -12.18
CA HIS A 374 12.70 2.06 -11.69
C HIS A 374 13.91 1.76 -12.58
N SER A 375 13.87 0.65 -13.32
CA SER A 375 14.98 0.20 -14.18
C SER A 375 14.87 0.63 -15.65
N GLN A 376 13.90 1.50 -15.93
CA GLN A 376 13.59 2.02 -17.27
C GLN A 376 13.59 3.55 -17.26
N LYS A 377 13.67 4.14 -18.45
CA LYS A 377 13.40 5.57 -18.60
C LYS A 377 11.90 5.86 -18.35
N PRO A 378 11.56 6.84 -17.50
CA PRO A 378 10.19 7.30 -17.30
C PRO A 378 9.47 7.63 -18.61
N THR A 379 8.19 7.26 -18.72
CA THR A 379 7.31 7.78 -19.78
C THR A 379 7.05 9.27 -19.51
N PRO A 380 7.38 10.18 -20.45
CA PRO A 380 7.24 11.62 -20.23
C PRO A 380 5.75 12.00 -20.10
N PHE A 381 5.36 12.50 -18.93
CA PHE A 381 3.97 12.84 -18.62
C PHE A 381 3.41 13.91 -19.58
N GLU A 382 4.19 14.92 -19.94
CA GLU A 382 3.76 16.06 -20.77
C GLU A 382 3.30 15.66 -22.19
N LYS A 383 3.58 14.43 -22.60
CA LYS A 383 3.18 13.88 -23.90
C LYS A 383 2.02 12.88 -23.82
N THR A 384 1.39 12.72 -22.67
CA THR A 384 0.26 11.80 -22.48
C THR A 384 -1.09 12.53 -22.56
N ALA A 385 -2.17 11.75 -22.66
CA ALA A 385 -3.54 12.24 -22.71
C ALA A 385 -3.92 13.05 -21.45
N ALA A 386 -3.40 12.67 -20.29
CA ALA A 386 -3.67 13.34 -19.01
C ALA A 386 -2.93 14.68 -18.81
N ALA A 387 -1.95 14.98 -19.66
CA ALA A 387 -1.26 16.29 -19.64
C ALA A 387 -1.92 17.34 -20.54
N ARG A 388 -2.91 16.95 -21.35
CA ARG A 388 -3.57 17.87 -22.27
C ARG A 388 -4.35 18.94 -21.48
N PRO A 389 -4.39 20.21 -21.95
CA PRO A 389 -5.09 21.28 -21.24
C PRO A 389 -6.60 21.05 -21.04
N ASP A 390 -7.23 20.23 -21.89
CA ASP A 390 -8.64 19.87 -21.83
C ASP A 390 -8.92 18.62 -20.97
N TYR A 391 -7.88 17.96 -20.42
CA TYR A 391 -8.06 16.83 -19.51
C TYR A 391 -8.63 17.30 -18.17
N VAL A 392 -9.75 16.71 -17.76
CA VAL A 392 -10.37 16.99 -16.46
C VAL A 392 -10.02 15.86 -15.48
N PRO A 393 -9.29 16.15 -14.39
CA PRO A 393 -9.01 15.15 -13.35
C PRO A 393 -10.30 14.59 -12.73
N PHE A 394 -10.30 13.30 -12.39
CA PHE A 394 -11.37 12.73 -11.60
C PHE A 394 -11.34 13.34 -10.18
N ASP A 395 -12.46 13.92 -9.74
CA ASP A 395 -12.56 14.55 -8.41
C ASP A 395 -13.21 13.59 -7.41
N LEU A 396 -12.37 12.80 -6.74
CA LEU A 396 -12.78 11.84 -5.70
C LEU A 396 -13.20 12.51 -4.40
N THR A 397 -13.09 13.84 -4.30
CA THR A 397 -13.51 14.59 -3.10
C THR A 397 -14.98 15.00 -3.16
N ARG A 398 -15.63 14.81 -4.32
CA ARG A 398 -17.05 15.16 -4.55
C ARG A 398 -17.98 13.96 -4.58
N ALA A 399 -17.51 12.85 -5.13
CA ALA A 399 -18.23 11.59 -5.21
C ALA A 399 -17.22 10.44 -5.39
N THR A 400 -17.63 9.25 -5.00
CA THR A 400 -16.87 8.01 -5.20
C THR A 400 -17.38 7.33 -6.49
N PRO A 401 -16.67 7.47 -7.64
CA PRO A 401 -16.97 6.68 -8.83
C PRO A 401 -16.67 5.21 -8.56
N LEU A 402 -17.55 4.32 -9.01
CA LEU A 402 -17.40 2.87 -8.89
C LEU A 402 -17.73 2.22 -10.23
N LEU A 403 -16.95 1.22 -10.62
CA LEU A 403 -17.20 0.49 -11.86
C LEU A 403 -18.53 -0.26 -11.77
N THR A 404 -19.25 -0.25 -12.89
CA THR A 404 -20.48 -1.02 -13.10
C THR A 404 -20.61 -1.43 -14.56
N THR A 405 -21.63 -2.21 -14.91
CA THR A 405 -22.00 -2.48 -16.31
C THR A 405 -22.59 -1.26 -17.00
N LYS A 406 -22.53 -1.20 -18.32
CA LYS A 406 -23.16 -0.15 -19.13
C LYS A 406 -24.63 0.08 -18.80
N LYS A 407 -25.38 -0.99 -18.51
CA LYS A 407 -26.79 -0.92 -18.11
C LYS A 407 -27.05 0.04 -16.93
N ASN A 408 -26.08 0.17 -16.02
CA ASN A 408 -26.19 1.00 -14.82
C ASN A 408 -25.28 2.24 -14.89
N ASP A 409 -24.75 2.57 -16.07
CA ASP A 409 -23.86 3.71 -16.25
C ASP A 409 -24.58 5.04 -15.96
N GLN A 410 -23.94 5.87 -15.16
CA GLN A 410 -24.37 7.23 -14.82
C GLN A 410 -23.42 8.28 -15.42
N SER A 411 -22.32 7.85 -16.04
CA SER A 411 -21.33 8.77 -16.64
C SER A 411 -21.66 9.18 -18.07
N GLY A 412 -22.35 8.31 -18.82
CA GLY A 412 -22.68 8.54 -20.23
C GLY A 412 -21.49 8.42 -21.19
N ASN A 413 -20.34 7.96 -20.70
CA ASN A 413 -19.09 7.85 -21.46
C ASN A 413 -18.86 6.42 -21.96
N ILE A 414 -17.93 6.28 -22.92
CA ILE A 414 -17.45 4.99 -23.42
C ILE A 414 -16.10 4.72 -22.76
N TRP A 415 -16.00 3.60 -22.03
CA TRP A 415 -14.83 3.25 -21.22
C TRP A 415 -14.08 2.01 -21.71
N ASP A 416 -14.63 1.31 -22.69
CA ASP A 416 -14.02 0.16 -23.34
C ASP A 416 -14.52 0.03 -24.79
N THR A 417 -13.84 -0.79 -25.59
CA THR A 417 -14.14 -0.95 -27.01
C THR A 417 -15.54 -1.51 -27.30
N GLY A 418 -16.13 -2.25 -26.36
CA GLY A 418 -17.45 -2.86 -26.51
C GLY A 418 -18.59 -2.04 -25.90
N ASP A 419 -18.28 -0.89 -25.28
CA ASP A 419 -19.21 -0.10 -24.48
C ASP A 419 -19.94 -0.94 -23.42
N GLU A 420 -19.21 -1.83 -22.75
CA GLU A 420 -19.75 -2.82 -21.80
C GLU A 420 -19.75 -2.33 -20.34
N THR A 421 -18.86 -1.40 -20.00
CA THR A 421 -18.72 -0.86 -18.64
C THR A 421 -19.24 0.58 -18.50
N GLY A 422 -19.42 0.99 -17.26
CA GLY A 422 -19.90 2.31 -16.87
C GLY A 422 -19.40 2.68 -15.48
N LEU A 423 -19.77 3.88 -15.05
CA LEU A 423 -19.54 4.37 -13.69
C LEU A 423 -20.85 4.71 -13.00
N ARG A 424 -20.95 4.31 -11.74
CA ARG A 424 -21.96 4.80 -10.80
C ARG A 424 -21.28 5.61 -9.70
N PHE A 425 -22.01 6.52 -9.07
CA PHE A 425 -21.43 7.45 -8.09
C PHE A 425 -22.07 7.29 -6.71
N GLU A 426 -21.24 7.13 -5.67
CA GLU A 426 -21.65 7.21 -4.26
C GLU A 426 -21.31 8.59 -3.69
N LYS A 427 -22.08 9.03 -2.68
CA LYS A 427 -21.86 10.33 -2.03
C LYS A 427 -20.68 10.34 -1.06
N SER A 428 -20.32 9.18 -0.50
CA SER A 428 -19.26 9.02 0.48
C SER A 428 -18.27 7.94 0.05
N VAL A 429 -17.15 7.84 0.79
CA VAL A 429 -16.18 6.76 0.61
C VAL A 429 -16.87 5.40 0.72
N LYS A 430 -16.58 4.45 -0.18
CA LYS A 430 -17.23 3.14 -0.18
C LYS A 430 -16.55 2.19 0.81
N ASN A 431 -17.34 1.75 1.77
CA ASN A 431 -17.04 0.67 2.70
C ASN A 431 -17.57 -0.67 2.18
N VAL A 432 -16.81 -1.73 2.44
CA VAL A 432 -17.23 -3.11 2.19
C VAL A 432 -16.74 -4.00 3.33
N GLU A 433 -17.66 -4.61 4.07
CA GLU A 433 -17.35 -5.56 5.13
C GLU A 433 -18.38 -6.70 5.25
N TYR A 434 -18.01 -7.75 5.98
CA TYR A 434 -18.76 -9.00 6.01
C TYR A 434 -20.24 -8.87 6.41
N PHE A 435 -20.56 -8.20 7.52
CA PHE A 435 -21.92 -8.25 8.09
C PHE A 435 -22.94 -7.44 7.30
N ARG A 436 -22.59 -6.22 6.86
CA ARG A 436 -23.49 -5.31 6.14
C ARG A 436 -23.53 -5.60 4.65
N ASP A 437 -22.41 -5.97 4.04
CA ASP A 437 -22.32 -6.06 2.58
C ASP A 437 -22.35 -7.51 2.05
N ILE A 438 -21.79 -8.47 2.78
CA ILE A 438 -21.55 -9.83 2.25
C ILE A 438 -22.58 -10.84 2.72
N ARG A 439 -22.83 -10.87 4.03
CA ARG A 439 -23.78 -11.80 4.64
C ARG A 439 -25.18 -11.70 4.01
N PRO A 440 -25.75 -10.50 3.75
CA PRO A 440 -27.08 -10.40 3.14
C PRO A 440 -27.14 -11.00 1.72
N ILE A 441 -26.04 -10.92 0.95
CA ILE A 441 -25.97 -11.54 -0.37
C ILE A 441 -26.05 -13.07 -0.24
N PHE A 442 -25.28 -13.64 0.69
CA PHE A 442 -25.27 -15.09 0.92
C PHE A 442 -26.60 -15.60 1.47
N GLU A 443 -27.20 -14.93 2.45
CA GLU A 443 -28.51 -15.30 3.00
C GLU A 443 -29.58 -15.34 1.91
N ARG A 444 -29.62 -14.29 1.07
CA ARG A 444 -30.63 -14.14 0.02
C ARG A 444 -30.45 -15.12 -1.14
N SER A 445 -29.21 -15.41 -1.51
CA SER A 445 -28.91 -16.01 -2.82
C SER A 445 -28.21 -17.38 -2.74
N CYS A 446 -27.65 -17.76 -1.58
CA CYS A 446 -26.78 -18.94 -1.47
C CYS A 446 -27.18 -19.91 -0.35
N ALA A 447 -27.58 -19.39 0.81
CA ALA A 447 -27.79 -20.16 2.04
C ALA A 447 -28.78 -21.32 1.88
N ALA A 448 -29.78 -21.20 1.00
CA ALA A 448 -30.77 -22.24 0.78
C ALA A 448 -30.16 -23.60 0.35
N CYS A 449 -29.04 -23.59 -0.39
CA CYS A 449 -28.29 -24.78 -0.78
C CYS A 449 -27.04 -25.03 0.11
N HIS A 450 -26.55 -23.99 0.77
CA HIS A 450 -25.30 -23.97 1.52
C HIS A 450 -25.55 -23.90 3.03
N THR A 451 -26.31 -24.85 3.56
CA THR A 451 -26.70 -24.87 4.98
C THR A 451 -26.65 -26.28 5.53
N ALA A 452 -26.25 -26.39 6.80
CA ALA A 452 -26.27 -27.64 7.56
C ALA A 452 -27.50 -27.76 8.47
N LYS A 453 -28.42 -26.79 8.41
CA LYS A 453 -29.66 -26.81 9.20
C LYS A 453 -30.53 -27.98 8.79
N ASP A 454 -31.26 -28.52 9.76
CA ASP A 454 -32.17 -29.66 9.60
C ASP A 454 -31.47 -30.94 9.11
N GLY A 455 -30.18 -31.11 9.43
CA GLY A 455 -29.39 -32.29 9.05
C GLY A 455 -29.04 -32.37 7.57
N ARG A 456 -29.22 -31.29 6.81
CA ARG A 456 -28.86 -31.24 5.38
C ARG A 456 -27.36 -31.27 5.18
N GLU A 457 -26.90 -31.95 4.13
CA GLU A 457 -25.52 -31.84 3.69
C GLU A 457 -25.35 -30.55 2.88
N PRO A 458 -24.51 -29.60 3.32
CA PRO A 458 -24.33 -28.35 2.61
C PRO A 458 -23.62 -28.58 1.27
N ALA A 459 -24.12 -27.95 0.20
CA ALA A 459 -23.48 -28.01 -1.10
C ALA A 459 -22.00 -27.60 -1.03
N ALA A 460 -21.15 -28.35 -1.74
CA ALA A 460 -19.69 -28.21 -1.72
C ALA A 460 -19.04 -28.34 -0.32
N ALA A 461 -19.75 -28.85 0.68
CA ALA A 461 -19.33 -28.83 2.09
C ALA A 461 -19.06 -27.40 2.61
N LEU A 462 -19.81 -26.41 2.11
CA LEU A 462 -19.70 -25.01 2.50
C LEU A 462 -21.02 -24.54 3.12
N VAL A 463 -20.95 -24.13 4.39
CA VAL A 463 -22.06 -23.52 5.12
C VAL A 463 -21.93 -22.00 5.04
N LEU A 464 -22.98 -21.32 4.58
CA LEU A 464 -23.03 -19.88 4.35
C LEU A 464 -24.02 -19.14 5.26
N ASP A 465 -24.62 -19.83 6.21
CA ASP A 465 -25.58 -19.30 7.19
C ASP A 465 -25.23 -19.68 8.64
N ASP A 466 -23.93 -19.87 8.93
CA ASP A 466 -23.40 -20.15 10.26
C ASP A 466 -22.89 -18.88 10.95
N ASP A 467 -23.73 -18.32 11.83
CA ASP A 467 -23.40 -17.16 12.67
C ASP A 467 -22.80 -17.55 14.03
N THR A 468 -22.48 -18.83 14.26
CA THR A 468 -21.86 -19.27 15.52
C THR A 468 -20.54 -18.51 15.74
N PRO A 469 -20.34 -17.86 16.90
CA PRO A 469 -19.08 -17.19 17.20
C PRO A 469 -17.94 -18.19 17.41
N MET A 470 -17.00 -18.24 16.48
CA MET A 470 -15.87 -19.17 16.47
C MET A 470 -14.53 -18.44 16.64
N GLN A 471 -13.58 -19.08 17.33
CA GLN A 471 -12.24 -18.54 17.48
C GLN A 471 -11.43 -18.76 16.19
N GLY A 472 -10.99 -17.68 15.55
CA GLY A 472 -10.06 -17.74 14.43
C GLY A 472 -8.63 -18.10 14.86
N PRO A 473 -7.74 -18.42 13.91
CA PRO A 473 -6.33 -18.68 14.22
C PRO A 473 -5.64 -17.40 14.74
N GLN A 474 -4.62 -17.56 15.59
CA GLN A 474 -3.83 -16.42 16.10
C GLN A 474 -3.03 -15.72 15.01
N SER A 475 -2.58 -16.48 14.01
CA SER A 475 -1.92 -15.95 12.82
C SER A 475 -2.30 -16.75 11.58
N ILE A 476 -2.23 -16.10 10.43
CA ILE A 476 -2.41 -16.72 9.12
C ILE A 476 -1.03 -16.94 8.51
N GLY A 477 -0.69 -18.20 8.27
CA GLY A 477 0.59 -18.60 7.69
C GLY A 477 1.82 -18.20 8.52
N GLY A 478 1.65 -17.87 9.81
CA GLY A 478 2.74 -17.37 10.67
C GLY A 478 3.21 -15.94 10.37
N LEU A 479 2.62 -15.26 9.39
CA LEU A 479 3.08 -13.96 8.89
C LEU A 479 2.12 -12.81 9.23
N ILE A 480 0.82 -13.09 9.27
CA ILE A 480 -0.22 -12.08 9.46
C ILE A 480 -0.98 -12.37 10.75
N ALA A 481 -1.22 -11.36 11.58
CA ALA A 481 -2.02 -11.52 12.79
C ALA A 481 -3.48 -11.86 12.44
N GLY A 482 -4.06 -12.84 13.12
CA GLY A 482 -5.48 -13.16 13.00
C GLY A 482 -6.39 -12.19 13.75
N PRO A 483 -7.72 -12.36 13.66
CA PRO A 483 -8.67 -11.51 14.35
C PRO A 483 -8.52 -11.62 15.87
N ALA A 484 -8.61 -10.48 16.57
CA ALA A 484 -8.51 -10.41 18.03
C ALA A 484 -9.75 -10.93 18.77
N GLY A 485 -10.83 -11.23 18.05
CA GLY A 485 -12.10 -11.71 18.58
C GLY A 485 -12.63 -12.93 17.82
N LYS A 486 -13.76 -13.45 18.30
CA LYS A 486 -14.50 -14.49 17.60
C LYS A 486 -15.16 -13.91 16.34
N VAL A 487 -15.31 -14.75 15.32
CA VAL A 487 -15.94 -14.42 14.04
C VAL A 487 -17.07 -15.41 13.74
N PRO A 488 -18.04 -15.06 12.88
CA PRO A 488 -19.04 -16.01 12.39
C PRO A 488 -18.41 -17.24 11.73
N GLY A 489 -19.03 -18.40 11.90
CA GLY A 489 -18.56 -19.64 11.30
C GLY A 489 -18.49 -19.60 9.78
N THR A 490 -19.42 -18.93 9.09
CA THR A 490 -19.35 -18.69 7.64
C THR A 490 -18.08 -17.91 7.28
N TYR A 491 -17.81 -16.82 8.00
CA TYR A 491 -16.61 -15.99 7.76
C TYR A 491 -15.33 -16.80 7.96
N LEU A 492 -15.25 -17.60 9.03
CA LEU A 492 -14.09 -18.45 9.30
C LEU A 492 -13.82 -19.42 8.14
N ARG A 493 -14.85 -20.12 7.67
CA ARG A 493 -14.76 -21.10 6.57
C ARG A 493 -14.30 -20.46 5.25
N LEU A 494 -14.68 -19.21 5.01
CA LEU A 494 -14.28 -18.48 3.81
C LEU A 494 -12.88 -17.88 3.94
N ALA A 495 -12.62 -17.12 5.00
CA ALA A 495 -11.49 -16.18 5.06
C ALA A 495 -10.38 -16.58 6.03
N LEU A 496 -10.52 -17.65 6.84
CA LEU A 496 -9.54 -18.00 7.89
C LEU A 496 -9.19 -19.50 7.98
N ASP A 497 -9.88 -20.38 7.26
CA ASP A 497 -9.72 -21.83 7.34
C ASP A 497 -8.49 -22.39 6.60
N HIS A 498 -7.31 -21.85 6.90
CA HIS A 498 -6.07 -22.24 6.23
C HIS A 498 -5.69 -23.72 6.44
N ARG A 499 -6.18 -24.34 7.52
CA ARG A 499 -5.96 -25.77 7.81
C ARG A 499 -6.95 -26.68 7.09
N GLY A 500 -7.92 -26.11 6.37
CA GLY A 500 -9.01 -26.88 5.76
C GLY A 500 -9.73 -27.75 6.80
N GLN A 501 -9.92 -27.24 8.02
CA GLN A 501 -10.67 -27.94 9.07
C GLN A 501 -12.11 -28.14 8.63
N PHE A 502 -12.64 -27.20 7.86
CA PHE A 502 -13.99 -27.22 7.31
C PHE A 502 -13.96 -27.46 5.80
N GLY A 503 -15.05 -28.02 5.29
CA GLY A 503 -15.21 -28.27 3.86
C GLY A 503 -14.21 -29.25 3.26
N ARG A 504 -13.96 -29.09 1.95
CA ARG A 504 -13.09 -29.97 1.16
C ARG A 504 -11.61 -29.66 1.42
N LYS A 505 -10.82 -30.70 1.63
CA LYS A 505 -9.38 -30.61 1.93
C LYS A 505 -8.59 -29.99 0.77
N SER A 506 -7.41 -29.44 1.09
CA SER A 506 -6.48 -28.90 0.10
C SER A 506 -5.70 -30.05 -0.58
N PRO A 507 -5.51 -29.99 -1.91
CA PRO A 507 -4.72 -31.00 -2.63
C PRO A 507 -3.21 -30.89 -2.37
N VAL A 508 -2.76 -29.86 -1.63
CA VAL A 508 -1.34 -29.59 -1.33
C VAL A 508 -1.06 -29.52 0.19
N GLY A 509 -1.92 -30.12 1.02
CA GLY A 509 -1.78 -30.14 2.48
C GLY A 509 -2.66 -29.09 3.16
N ASN A 510 -2.07 -28.01 3.68
CA ASN A 510 -2.83 -26.84 4.13
C ASN A 510 -3.13 -25.92 2.93
N TRP A 511 -4.06 -24.98 3.08
CA TRP A 511 -4.19 -23.85 2.16
C TRP A 511 -3.04 -22.87 2.41
N PRO A 512 -2.15 -22.68 1.42
CA PRO A 512 -0.99 -21.83 1.60
C PRO A 512 -1.34 -20.36 1.40
N HIS A 513 -0.89 -19.49 2.28
CA HIS A 513 -1.08 -18.05 2.17
C HIS A 513 -0.64 -17.52 0.78
N PRO A 514 -1.39 -16.64 0.09
CA PRO A 514 -2.63 -15.93 0.49
C PRO A 514 -3.95 -16.70 0.26
N GLN A 515 -3.89 -18.01 -0.02
CA GLN A 515 -5.10 -18.84 -0.05
C GLN A 515 -5.59 -19.06 1.37
N ALA A 516 -6.74 -18.49 1.71
CA ALA A 516 -7.30 -18.55 3.06
C ALA A 516 -8.14 -19.80 3.31
N SER A 517 -8.79 -20.29 2.27
CA SER A 517 -9.61 -21.50 2.25
C SER A 517 -9.67 -22.04 0.82
N ARG A 518 -10.47 -23.07 0.54
CA ARG A 518 -10.74 -23.47 -0.85
C ARG A 518 -11.32 -22.34 -1.70
N TYR A 519 -12.05 -21.41 -1.09
CA TYR A 519 -12.95 -20.50 -1.78
C TYR A 519 -12.36 -19.11 -2.01
N VAL A 520 -11.57 -18.64 -1.04
CA VAL A 520 -11.06 -17.27 -1.02
C VAL A 520 -9.55 -17.25 -1.02
N ARG A 521 -9.01 -16.44 -1.93
CA ARG A 521 -7.62 -16.01 -1.98
C ARG A 521 -7.57 -14.52 -1.68
N GLN A 522 -7.05 -14.17 -0.52
CA GLN A 522 -7.10 -12.81 0.02
C GLN A 522 -6.37 -11.83 -0.93
N PHE A 523 -6.95 -10.64 -1.13
CA PHE A 523 -6.52 -9.62 -2.11
C PHE A 523 -6.58 -10.03 -3.59
N GLN A 524 -7.05 -11.23 -3.90
CA GLN A 524 -6.96 -11.81 -5.25
C GLN A 524 -8.31 -12.43 -5.64
N ALA A 525 -9.34 -11.60 -5.78
CA ALA A 525 -10.68 -12.00 -6.21
C ALA A 525 -10.65 -12.76 -7.54
N ARG A 526 -9.84 -12.29 -8.50
CA ARG A 526 -9.67 -12.90 -9.82
C ARG A 526 -9.17 -14.36 -9.77
N ARG A 527 -8.55 -14.76 -8.66
CA ARG A 527 -8.06 -16.14 -8.38
C ARG A 527 -8.89 -16.91 -7.36
N SER A 528 -9.95 -16.32 -6.84
CA SER A 528 -10.78 -16.95 -5.82
C SER A 528 -11.83 -17.83 -6.48
N LEU A 529 -11.88 -19.12 -6.11
CA LEU A 529 -12.84 -20.08 -6.64
C LEU A 529 -14.30 -19.59 -6.43
N LEU A 530 -14.58 -18.90 -5.32
CA LEU A 530 -15.89 -18.28 -5.08
C LEU A 530 -16.28 -17.33 -6.23
N ILE A 531 -15.35 -16.48 -6.66
CA ILE A 531 -15.60 -15.51 -7.73
C ILE A 531 -15.72 -16.22 -9.08
N TRP A 532 -14.93 -17.26 -9.34
CA TRP A 532 -15.10 -18.07 -10.56
C TRP A 532 -16.50 -18.68 -10.65
N LYS A 533 -17.03 -19.15 -9.51
CA LYS A 533 -18.40 -19.67 -9.42
C LYS A 533 -19.44 -18.58 -9.65
N ILE A 534 -19.26 -17.38 -9.10
CA ILE A 534 -20.20 -16.26 -9.26
C ILE A 534 -20.26 -15.75 -10.71
N TYR A 535 -19.15 -15.81 -11.44
CA TYR A 535 -19.06 -15.39 -12.84
C TYR A 535 -19.22 -16.54 -13.83
N GLY A 536 -19.27 -17.79 -13.36
CA GLY A 536 -19.48 -18.96 -14.21
C GLY A 536 -18.28 -19.33 -15.10
N GLN A 537 -17.07 -18.88 -14.74
CA GLN A 537 -15.86 -19.15 -15.50
C GLN A 537 -14.61 -18.95 -14.64
N ARG A 538 -13.50 -19.56 -15.07
CA ARG A 538 -12.17 -19.27 -14.53
C ARG A 538 -11.69 -17.91 -15.03
N LEU A 539 -11.16 -17.06 -14.14
CA LEU A 539 -10.91 -15.64 -14.43
C LEU A 539 -9.43 -15.22 -14.35
N ASP A 540 -8.54 -16.11 -13.91
CA ASP A 540 -7.14 -15.81 -13.57
C ASP A 540 -6.17 -15.85 -14.77
N GLY A 541 -6.70 -15.88 -15.99
CA GLY A 541 -5.92 -15.98 -17.23
C GLY A 541 -5.45 -17.39 -17.59
N PHE A 542 -5.86 -18.41 -16.83
CA PHE A 542 -5.48 -19.80 -17.05
C PHE A 542 -6.68 -20.69 -17.42
N LYS A 543 -6.38 -21.81 -18.08
CA LYS A 543 -7.28 -22.95 -18.26
C LYS A 543 -7.08 -23.95 -17.13
N ASN A 544 -8.05 -24.85 -16.92
CA ASN A 544 -7.89 -25.93 -15.94
C ASN A 544 -6.69 -26.83 -16.30
N ASP A 545 -6.52 -27.17 -17.57
CA ASP A 545 -5.46 -28.08 -18.06
C ASP A 545 -4.05 -27.46 -18.05
N ASP A 546 -3.92 -26.17 -17.74
CA ASP A 546 -2.61 -25.55 -17.48
C ASP A 546 -1.98 -26.10 -16.18
N PHE A 547 -2.80 -26.69 -15.30
CA PHE A 547 -2.39 -27.20 -13.99
C PHE A 547 -2.89 -28.62 -13.72
N ALA A 548 -2.18 -29.33 -12.86
CA ALA A 548 -2.71 -30.52 -12.24
C ALA A 548 -3.85 -30.12 -11.28
N HIS A 549 -4.99 -30.79 -11.35
CA HIS A 549 -6.14 -30.43 -10.53
C HIS A 549 -7.01 -31.64 -10.19
N GLU A 550 -7.76 -31.53 -9.10
CA GLU A 550 -8.70 -32.56 -8.65
C GLU A 550 -9.89 -32.66 -9.61
N THR A 551 -10.18 -33.85 -10.12
CA THR A 551 -11.45 -34.11 -10.82
C THR A 551 -12.61 -34.31 -9.84
N ILE A 552 -12.31 -34.77 -8.62
CA ILE A 552 -13.23 -34.84 -7.49
C ILE A 552 -12.70 -33.89 -6.40
N PRO A 553 -13.33 -32.72 -6.20
CA PRO A 553 -12.87 -31.73 -5.23
C PRO A 553 -12.67 -32.28 -3.80
N GLY A 554 -11.46 -32.14 -3.26
CA GLY A 554 -11.07 -32.62 -1.93
C GLY A 554 -10.50 -34.05 -1.92
N ASP A 555 -10.50 -34.75 -3.06
CA ASP A 555 -9.91 -36.08 -3.20
C ASP A 555 -8.54 -36.01 -3.89
N PRO A 556 -7.43 -36.18 -3.15
CA PRO A 556 -6.09 -36.14 -3.72
C PRO A 556 -5.78 -37.30 -4.68
N ALA A 557 -6.53 -38.40 -4.64
CA ALA A 557 -6.38 -39.50 -5.59
C ALA A 557 -6.96 -39.17 -6.97
N SER A 558 -7.84 -38.17 -7.04
CA SER A 558 -8.52 -37.75 -8.27
C SER A 558 -7.72 -36.75 -9.12
N ILE A 559 -6.51 -36.37 -8.67
CA ILE A 559 -5.70 -35.34 -9.34
C ILE A 559 -5.24 -35.85 -10.71
N GLN A 560 -5.49 -35.03 -11.72
CA GLN A 560 -5.05 -35.29 -13.09
C GLN A 560 -4.32 -34.08 -13.64
N TYR A 561 -3.39 -34.33 -14.56
CA TYR A 561 -2.75 -33.31 -15.39
C TYR A 561 -2.93 -33.70 -16.85
N GLN A 562 -3.56 -32.83 -17.63
CA GLN A 562 -3.85 -33.07 -19.06
C GLN A 562 -4.55 -34.43 -19.29
N GLY A 563 -5.55 -34.73 -18.46
CA GLY A 563 -6.34 -35.96 -18.51
C GLY A 563 -5.65 -37.24 -18.03
N LYS A 564 -4.40 -37.16 -17.52
CA LYS A 564 -3.66 -38.31 -17.00
C LYS A 564 -3.54 -38.24 -15.47
N PRO A 565 -3.61 -39.38 -14.75
CA PRO A 565 -3.35 -39.41 -13.31
C PRO A 565 -2.03 -38.72 -12.95
N PHE A 566 -2.07 -37.86 -11.92
CA PHE A 566 -0.91 -37.08 -11.51
C PHE A 566 -0.61 -37.27 -10.02
N ASN A 567 0.61 -37.65 -9.68
CA ASN A 567 1.03 -37.86 -8.29
C ASN A 567 1.62 -36.59 -7.68
N ALA A 568 0.81 -35.90 -6.87
CA ALA A 568 1.21 -34.68 -6.17
C ALA A 568 2.17 -34.89 -4.98
N LYS A 569 2.40 -36.13 -4.51
CA LYS A 569 3.19 -36.42 -3.29
C LYS A 569 4.72 -36.34 -3.50
N MET A 570 5.22 -36.19 -4.73
CA MET A 570 6.65 -36.08 -5.01
C MET A 570 7.14 -34.62 -5.02
N GLY A 571 7.45 -34.06 -3.85
CA GLY A 571 8.25 -32.83 -3.70
C GLY A 571 7.89 -31.68 -4.67
N ALA A 572 8.78 -31.39 -5.63
CA ALA A 572 8.69 -30.28 -6.59
C ALA A 572 7.44 -30.27 -7.49
N ASN A 573 6.72 -31.39 -7.60
CA ASN A 573 5.54 -31.52 -8.45
C ASN A 573 4.29 -30.79 -7.90
N ASN A 574 4.25 -30.45 -6.61
CA ASN A 574 3.10 -29.76 -6.02
C ASN A 574 2.90 -28.32 -6.52
N ARG A 575 3.92 -27.70 -7.13
CA ARG A 575 3.86 -26.35 -7.71
C ARG A 575 2.97 -26.28 -8.95
N LEU A 576 2.76 -27.42 -9.61
CA LEU A 576 1.86 -27.56 -10.76
C LEU A 576 0.40 -27.79 -10.34
N VAL A 577 0.14 -28.01 -9.05
CA VAL A 577 -1.23 -28.28 -8.57
C VAL A 577 -1.97 -26.97 -8.34
N ASN A 578 -3.22 -26.89 -8.83
CA ASN A 578 -4.09 -25.73 -8.63
C ASN A 578 -5.57 -26.15 -8.55
N LEU A 579 -6.43 -25.21 -8.17
CA LEU A 579 -7.88 -25.36 -8.23
C LEU A 579 -8.36 -25.28 -9.69
N ALA A 580 -9.46 -25.97 -9.97
CA ALA A 580 -10.16 -25.93 -11.25
C ALA A 580 -11.55 -25.32 -11.11
N TYR A 581 -12.01 -24.64 -12.16
CA TYR A 581 -13.41 -24.31 -12.32
C TYR A 581 -14.15 -25.52 -12.90
N THR A 582 -15.02 -26.14 -12.11
CA THR A 582 -15.87 -27.27 -12.53
C THR A 582 -17.34 -26.94 -12.28
N GLY A 583 -18.29 -27.63 -12.93
CA GLY A 583 -19.74 -27.37 -12.75
C GLY A 583 -20.22 -26.05 -13.37
N SER A 584 -21.26 -25.45 -12.80
CA SER A 584 -21.93 -24.25 -13.35
C SER A 584 -21.67 -22.97 -12.54
N ILE A 585 -22.16 -21.85 -13.09
CA ILE A 585 -22.33 -20.58 -12.40
C ILE A 585 -23.20 -20.74 -11.14
N MET A 586 -22.93 -19.89 -10.13
CA MET A 586 -23.64 -19.84 -8.86
C MET A 586 -24.27 -18.45 -8.64
N PRO A 587 -25.54 -18.39 -8.16
CA PRO A 587 -26.44 -19.51 -7.97
C PRO A 587 -26.79 -20.21 -9.30
N PRO A 588 -27.09 -21.52 -9.30
CA PRO A 588 -27.47 -22.23 -10.52
C PRO A 588 -28.69 -21.58 -11.19
N PRO A 589 -28.74 -21.47 -12.52
CA PRO A 589 -29.90 -20.91 -13.22
C PRO A 589 -31.22 -21.59 -12.83
N GLU A 590 -31.20 -22.89 -12.57
CA GLU A 590 -32.33 -23.69 -12.12
C GLU A 590 -32.79 -23.27 -10.71
N ALA A 591 -31.85 -22.88 -9.83
CA ALA A 591 -32.17 -22.42 -8.48
C ALA A 591 -32.77 -21.01 -8.52
N VAL A 592 -32.35 -20.17 -9.47
CA VAL A 592 -33.00 -18.87 -9.72
C VAL A 592 -34.41 -19.06 -10.27
N ALA A 593 -34.59 -20.03 -11.19
CA ALA A 593 -35.89 -20.37 -11.76
C ALA A 593 -36.83 -21.11 -10.78
N GLY A 594 -36.32 -21.63 -9.67
CA GLY A 594 -37.08 -22.43 -8.70
C GLY A 594 -37.34 -23.87 -9.14
N THR A 595 -36.56 -24.37 -10.10
CA THR A 595 -36.63 -25.73 -10.65
C THR A 595 -35.54 -26.64 -10.13
N TYR A 596 -34.53 -26.10 -9.44
CA TYR A 596 -33.46 -26.88 -8.80
C TYR A 596 -34.00 -27.77 -7.69
N GLN A 597 -33.67 -29.06 -7.74
CA GLN A 597 -34.00 -30.01 -6.68
C GLN A 597 -32.80 -30.14 -5.73
N GLY A 598 -33.02 -29.85 -4.46
CA GLY A 598 -32.09 -30.12 -3.38
C GLY A 598 -31.88 -31.63 -3.19
N GLN A 599 -30.85 -31.99 -2.42
CA GLN A 599 -30.56 -33.39 -2.11
C GLN A 599 -31.69 -34.08 -1.33
N ASP A 600 -32.53 -33.31 -0.64
CA ASP A 600 -33.74 -33.77 0.05
C ASP A 600 -34.97 -33.86 -0.87
N GLY A 601 -34.78 -33.68 -2.18
CA GLY A 601 -35.85 -33.68 -3.20
C GLY A 601 -36.71 -32.41 -3.20
N LYS A 602 -36.47 -31.45 -2.30
CA LYS A 602 -37.26 -30.20 -2.26
C LYS A 602 -36.77 -29.24 -3.32
N ARG A 603 -37.71 -28.50 -3.92
CA ARG A 603 -37.36 -27.42 -4.84
C ARG A 603 -36.76 -26.24 -4.08
N ILE A 604 -35.64 -25.74 -4.56
CA ILE A 604 -34.97 -24.57 -4.01
C ILE A 604 -35.13 -23.41 -4.97
N LYS A 605 -35.55 -22.26 -4.44
CA LYS A 605 -35.60 -20.98 -5.16
C LYS A 605 -34.76 -19.94 -4.41
N VAL A 606 -33.88 -19.26 -5.13
CA VAL A 606 -33.04 -18.17 -4.59
C VAL A 606 -33.09 -16.95 -5.50
N ALA A 607 -32.73 -15.78 -4.98
CA ALA A 607 -32.62 -14.59 -5.81
C ALA A 607 -31.39 -14.67 -6.75
N ALA A 608 -31.50 -14.06 -7.94
CA ALA A 608 -30.35 -13.87 -8.81
C ALA A 608 -29.38 -12.84 -8.22
N LEU A 609 -28.09 -12.98 -8.54
CA LEU A 609 -27.08 -11.96 -8.23
C LEU A 609 -27.11 -10.84 -9.28
N GLY A 610 -27.22 -9.60 -8.82
CA GLY A 610 -27.01 -8.40 -9.65
C GLY A 610 -25.53 -8.11 -9.89
N ASP A 611 -25.22 -7.16 -10.78
CA ASP A 611 -23.84 -6.68 -11.01
C ASP A 611 -23.19 -6.18 -9.71
N GLU A 612 -23.92 -5.39 -8.93
CA GLU A 612 -23.40 -4.86 -7.68
C GLU A 612 -23.14 -5.94 -6.62
N ASP A 613 -23.94 -7.01 -6.56
CA ASP A 613 -23.67 -8.14 -5.67
C ASP A 613 -22.32 -8.80 -6.02
N ARG A 614 -22.09 -9.04 -7.31
CA ARG A 614 -20.83 -9.64 -7.80
C ARG A 614 -19.63 -8.75 -7.50
N ARG A 615 -19.74 -7.44 -7.76
CA ARG A 615 -18.68 -6.47 -7.53
C ARG A 615 -18.43 -6.23 -6.04
N THR A 616 -19.45 -6.31 -5.20
CA THR A 616 -19.30 -6.23 -3.73
C THR A 616 -18.52 -7.42 -3.18
N LEU A 617 -18.80 -8.64 -3.66
CA LEU A 617 -18.02 -9.84 -3.32
C LEU A 617 -16.57 -9.75 -3.79
N VAL A 618 -16.33 -9.20 -4.99
CA VAL A 618 -14.99 -8.91 -5.50
C VAL A 618 -14.26 -7.92 -4.60
N ARG A 619 -14.85 -6.76 -4.32
CA ARG A 619 -14.27 -5.71 -3.45
C ARG A 619 -13.94 -6.27 -2.07
N TRP A 620 -14.81 -7.06 -1.46
CA TRP A 620 -14.55 -7.64 -0.15
C TRP A 620 -13.28 -8.51 -0.12
N ILE A 621 -13.10 -9.38 -1.12
CA ILE A 621 -11.89 -10.21 -1.21
C ILE A 621 -10.66 -9.33 -1.49
N ASP A 622 -10.78 -8.38 -2.42
CA ASP A 622 -9.70 -7.50 -2.85
C ASP A 622 -9.28 -6.45 -1.79
N LEU A 623 -10.08 -6.25 -0.74
CA LEU A 623 -9.75 -5.45 0.44
C LEU A 623 -9.21 -6.29 1.61
N GLY A 624 -8.95 -7.58 1.38
CA GLY A 624 -8.43 -8.50 2.41
C GLY A 624 -9.51 -9.01 3.36
N CYS A 625 -10.72 -9.22 2.87
CA CYS A 625 -11.88 -9.74 3.59
C CYS A 625 -12.24 -8.99 4.89
N PRO A 626 -12.51 -7.68 4.87
CA PRO A 626 -12.88 -6.95 6.08
C PRO A 626 -14.06 -7.54 6.87
N ILE A 627 -13.99 -7.43 8.19
CA ILE A 627 -15.08 -7.74 9.13
C ILE A 627 -15.12 -6.73 10.28
N ASP A 628 -16.32 -6.29 10.61
CA ASP A 628 -16.62 -5.44 11.76
C ASP A 628 -16.99 -6.27 13.00
N LEU A 629 -16.15 -6.30 14.03
CA LEU A 629 -16.41 -7.04 15.27
C LEU A 629 -17.13 -6.19 16.33
N ASP A 630 -17.45 -4.93 16.03
CA ASP A 630 -18.31 -4.05 16.84
C ASP A 630 -19.72 -3.91 16.23
N PHE A 631 -20.03 -4.67 15.16
CA PHE A 631 -21.32 -4.63 14.49
C PHE A 631 -22.48 -4.99 15.43
N ASN A 632 -23.49 -4.12 15.47
CA ASN A 632 -24.76 -4.36 16.14
C ASN A 632 -25.90 -4.39 15.12
N PRO A 633 -26.59 -5.53 14.91
CA PRO A 633 -27.70 -5.60 13.96
C PRO A 633 -28.88 -4.69 14.32
N ALA A 634 -29.03 -4.28 15.59
CA ALA A 634 -30.06 -3.32 16.00
C ALA A 634 -29.69 -1.86 15.62
N GLN A 635 -28.43 -1.59 15.30
CA GLN A 635 -27.92 -0.28 14.91
C GLN A 635 -26.90 -0.44 13.77
N PRO A 636 -27.32 -0.93 12.60
CA PRO A 636 -26.39 -1.30 11.54
C PRO A 636 -25.57 -0.12 11.03
N GLU A 637 -26.12 1.09 11.03
CA GLU A 637 -25.43 2.30 10.59
C GLU A 637 -24.52 2.93 11.66
N ALA A 638 -24.48 2.38 12.87
CA ALA A 638 -23.59 2.90 13.91
C ALA A 638 -22.13 2.67 13.51
N ARG A 639 -21.33 3.75 13.58
CA ARG A 639 -19.89 3.71 13.24
C ARG A 639 -19.08 2.92 14.28
N GLY A 640 -19.46 3.04 15.55
CA GLY A 640 -18.81 2.35 16.67
C GLY A 640 -17.29 2.60 16.72
N ILE A 641 -16.57 1.61 17.24
CA ILE A 641 -15.10 1.57 17.25
C ILE A 641 -14.55 0.35 16.47
N GLY A 642 -15.37 -0.15 15.54
CA GLY A 642 -15.10 -1.28 14.68
C GLY A 642 -14.60 -0.87 13.30
N TRP A 643 -15.12 -1.49 12.24
CA TRP A 643 -14.69 -1.22 10.86
C TRP A 643 -15.19 0.15 10.35
N LEU A 644 -16.36 0.60 10.80
CA LEU A 644 -16.92 1.89 10.41
C LEU A 644 -16.35 3.07 11.23
N GLN A 645 -15.49 2.83 12.22
CA GLN A 645 -14.84 3.92 12.95
C GLN A 645 -13.95 4.75 12.03
N ASP A 646 -14.10 6.08 12.07
CA ASP A 646 -13.17 7.01 11.42
C ASP A 646 -11.97 7.29 12.35
N ASP A 647 -10.77 6.82 12.02
CA ASP A 647 -9.55 7.14 12.80
C ASP A 647 -8.71 8.25 12.17
N ASN A 648 -9.11 8.75 11.00
CA ASN A 648 -8.40 9.84 10.37
C ASN A 648 -8.83 11.16 10.99
N ARG A 649 -7.89 12.10 11.04
CA ARG A 649 -8.21 13.46 11.48
C ARG A 649 -8.57 14.31 10.28
N PRO A 650 -9.42 15.35 10.44
CA PRO A 650 -9.66 16.34 9.40
C PRO A 650 -8.36 16.86 8.80
N THR A 651 -8.32 16.99 7.47
CA THR A 651 -7.29 17.81 6.83
C THR A 651 -7.55 19.27 7.18
N LEU A 652 -6.52 19.97 7.65
CA LEU A 652 -6.59 21.39 7.99
C LEU A 652 -5.35 22.09 7.44
N THR A 653 -5.55 23.20 6.75
CA THR A 653 -4.49 24.09 6.29
C THR A 653 -4.85 25.54 6.60
N LEU A 654 -3.84 26.32 6.95
CA LEU A 654 -3.92 27.77 7.06
C LEU A 654 -3.01 28.31 5.96
N THR A 655 -3.54 29.04 5.00
CA THR A 655 -2.75 29.58 3.87
C THR A 655 -2.37 31.03 4.14
N TYR A 656 -3.31 31.80 4.70
CA TYR A 656 -3.05 33.15 5.24
C TYR A 656 -3.59 33.27 6.66
N PRO A 657 -2.83 33.89 7.59
CA PRO A 657 -1.48 34.45 7.39
C PRO A 657 -0.41 33.37 7.13
N ARG A 658 0.67 33.70 6.41
CA ARG A 658 1.84 32.81 6.24
C ARG A 658 2.64 32.75 7.56
N PRO A 659 3.35 31.64 7.84
CA PRO A 659 4.24 31.58 9.00
C PRO A 659 5.35 32.63 8.88
N GLY A 660 5.62 33.36 9.96
CA GLY A 660 6.63 34.43 9.97
C GLY A 660 6.14 35.70 9.26
N ALA A 661 6.93 36.22 8.33
CA ALA A 661 6.72 37.54 7.73
C ALA A 661 5.56 37.56 6.74
N ASN A 662 4.71 38.58 6.84
CA ASN A 662 3.68 38.92 5.86
C ASN A 662 3.82 40.41 5.51
N ALA A 663 3.70 40.77 4.23
CA ALA A 663 3.81 42.18 3.80
C ALA A 663 2.61 43.02 4.27
N GLU A 664 1.43 42.41 4.22
CA GLU A 664 0.17 42.92 4.75
C GLU A 664 -0.71 41.73 5.12
N LEU A 665 -1.69 41.94 6.00
CA LEU A 665 -2.76 40.98 6.25
C LEU A 665 -4.08 41.61 5.83
N THR A 666 -4.68 41.07 4.76
CA THR A 666 -5.97 41.50 4.20
C THR A 666 -7.07 40.46 4.38
N ARG A 667 -6.70 39.22 4.71
CA ARG A 667 -7.62 38.10 4.88
C ARG A 667 -7.01 36.96 5.65
N LEU A 668 -7.87 36.09 6.18
CA LEU A 668 -7.53 34.78 6.70
C LEU A 668 -8.12 33.73 5.76
N LEU A 669 -7.33 32.70 5.43
CA LEU A 669 -7.72 31.66 4.47
C LEU A 669 -7.40 30.28 5.03
N VAL A 670 -8.46 29.50 5.30
CA VAL A 670 -8.40 28.17 5.90
C VAL A 670 -8.95 27.15 4.91
N GLY A 671 -8.18 26.10 4.65
CA GLY A 671 -8.66 24.92 3.94
C GLY A 671 -8.96 23.80 4.93
N MET A 672 -10.13 23.17 4.84
CA MET A 672 -10.49 22.04 5.67
C MET A 672 -11.42 21.05 4.97
N GLN A 673 -11.20 19.77 5.24
CA GLN A 673 -12.03 18.66 4.77
C GLN A 673 -11.91 17.50 5.76
N ASP A 674 -12.99 16.76 5.93
CA ASP A 674 -12.93 15.37 6.37
C ASP A 674 -13.52 14.45 5.30
N PHE A 675 -12.87 13.34 4.98
CA PHE A 675 -13.25 12.52 3.82
C PHE A 675 -14.30 11.44 4.14
N ASP A 676 -14.54 11.15 5.42
CA ASP A 676 -15.39 10.03 5.84
C ASP A 676 -16.55 10.49 6.72
N SER A 677 -16.31 10.76 8.02
CA SER A 677 -17.40 11.16 8.93
C SER A 677 -17.91 12.59 8.71
N GLY A 678 -17.15 13.42 7.98
CA GLY A 678 -17.47 14.81 7.69
C GLY A 678 -17.09 15.76 8.83
N LEU A 679 -17.05 17.07 8.56
CA LEU A 679 -16.68 18.08 9.55
C LEU A 679 -17.85 18.43 10.48
N ASP A 680 -17.63 18.46 11.80
CA ASP A 680 -18.53 19.13 12.74
C ASP A 680 -18.21 20.63 12.79
N MET A 681 -18.90 21.40 11.95
CA MET A 681 -18.70 22.84 11.84
C MET A 681 -18.99 23.62 13.12
N LYS A 682 -19.70 23.05 14.11
CA LYS A 682 -19.90 23.70 15.43
C LYS A 682 -18.61 23.79 16.23
N THR A 683 -17.63 22.96 15.90
CA THR A 683 -16.33 22.88 16.56
C THR A 683 -15.25 23.72 15.86
N PHE A 684 -15.58 24.36 14.72
CA PHE A 684 -14.64 25.20 14.00
C PHE A 684 -14.28 26.43 14.83
N GLN A 685 -12.99 26.56 15.16
CA GLN A 685 -12.45 27.69 15.91
C GLN A 685 -11.29 28.34 15.18
N VAL A 686 -11.28 29.66 15.20
CA VAL A 686 -10.17 30.49 14.74
C VAL A 686 -9.93 31.55 15.81
N ILE A 687 -8.85 31.45 16.57
CA ILE A 687 -8.57 32.31 17.72
C ILE A 687 -7.22 33.00 17.52
N ALA A 688 -7.22 34.32 17.45
CA ALA A 688 -6.00 35.12 17.42
C ALA A 688 -5.69 35.70 18.82
N ASP A 689 -4.42 35.86 19.16
CA ASP A 689 -3.97 36.52 20.39
C ASP A 689 -3.87 38.05 20.27
N VAL A 690 -4.33 38.60 19.15
CA VAL A 690 -4.34 40.03 18.82
C VAL A 690 -5.74 40.48 18.38
N ASN A 691 -5.99 41.79 18.44
CA ASN A 691 -7.19 42.36 17.87
C ASN A 691 -7.14 42.29 16.32
N LEU A 692 -8.23 41.85 15.70
CA LEU A 692 -8.39 41.84 14.24
C LEU A 692 -9.76 42.45 13.89
N ASP A 693 -9.76 43.55 13.13
CA ASP A 693 -10.97 44.28 12.71
C ASP A 693 -11.95 44.60 13.85
N GLY A 694 -11.42 45.04 14.99
CA GLY A 694 -12.24 45.41 16.16
C GLY A 694 -12.72 44.23 16.98
N ILE A 695 -12.39 42.99 16.61
CA ILE A 695 -12.66 41.80 17.41
C ILE A 695 -11.49 41.60 18.38
N ALA A 696 -11.80 41.52 19.67
CA ALA A 696 -10.80 41.41 20.72
C ALA A 696 -10.01 40.08 20.64
N ALA A 697 -8.75 40.12 21.08
CA ALA A 697 -7.92 38.93 21.23
C ALA A 697 -8.61 37.84 22.06
N GLY A 698 -8.40 36.58 21.70
CA GLY A 698 -8.98 35.42 22.39
C GLY A 698 -10.43 35.09 21.97
N GLN A 699 -11.11 35.93 21.20
CA GLN A 699 -12.44 35.59 20.67
C GLN A 699 -12.36 34.64 19.47
N ASN A 700 -13.40 33.80 19.32
CA ASN A 700 -13.51 32.91 18.17
C ASN A 700 -14.02 33.66 16.93
N LEU A 701 -13.21 33.69 15.89
CA LEU A 701 -13.40 34.38 14.62
C LEU A 701 -14.15 33.54 13.58
N ALA A 702 -14.43 32.26 13.86
CA ALA A 702 -15.01 31.32 12.90
C ALA A 702 -16.31 31.82 12.23
N SER A 703 -17.16 32.56 12.94
CA SER A 703 -18.41 33.12 12.42
C SER A 703 -18.22 34.16 11.29
N LYS A 704 -17.00 34.67 11.10
CA LYS A 704 -16.66 35.62 10.03
C LYS A 704 -16.30 34.93 8.71
N PHE A 705 -15.98 33.63 8.75
CA PHE A 705 -15.57 32.89 7.57
C PHE A 705 -16.75 32.52 6.68
N LYS A 706 -16.55 32.60 5.37
CA LYS A 706 -17.50 32.15 4.34
C LYS A 706 -16.84 31.09 3.46
N LEU A 707 -17.62 30.11 3.03
CA LEU A 707 -17.17 29.14 2.05
C LEU A 707 -16.89 29.86 0.71
N LYS A 708 -15.65 29.78 0.24
CA LYS A 708 -15.18 30.40 -1.01
C LYS A 708 -15.21 29.41 -2.17
N THR A 709 -14.63 28.24 -1.95
CA THR A 709 -14.66 27.08 -2.86
C THR A 709 -14.74 25.81 -2.01
N GLN A 710 -14.82 24.63 -2.63
CA GLN A 710 -14.90 23.36 -1.92
C GLN A 710 -13.78 23.24 -0.87
N GLY A 711 -14.15 23.13 0.40
CA GLY A 711 -13.23 23.00 1.52
C GLY A 711 -12.42 24.26 1.84
N VAL A 712 -12.64 25.40 1.18
CA VAL A 712 -11.89 26.65 1.43
C VAL A 712 -12.78 27.71 2.04
N TRP A 713 -12.38 28.21 3.20
CA TRP A 713 -13.08 29.19 4.00
C TRP A 713 -12.24 30.46 4.11
N GLU A 714 -12.87 31.60 3.83
CA GLU A 714 -12.20 32.90 3.81
C GLU A 714 -12.91 33.90 4.73
N TRP A 715 -12.12 34.67 5.48
CA TRP A 715 -12.55 35.92 6.08
C TRP A 715 -11.70 37.06 5.53
N THR A 716 -12.30 37.95 4.77
CA THR A 716 -11.68 39.20 4.31
C THR A 716 -11.78 40.26 5.39
N LEU A 717 -10.66 40.90 5.70
CA LEU A 717 -10.61 41.98 6.66
C LEU A 717 -11.18 43.27 6.07
N ALA A 718 -11.89 44.05 6.87
CA ALA A 718 -12.39 45.37 6.53
C ALA A 718 -11.24 46.35 6.29
N HIS A 719 -10.15 46.24 7.07
CA HIS A 719 -8.96 47.05 6.90
C HIS A 719 -7.71 46.18 6.84
N ALA A 720 -6.82 46.47 5.89
CA ALA A 720 -5.53 45.79 5.80
C ALA A 720 -4.67 46.13 7.03
N VAL A 721 -4.21 45.11 7.75
CA VAL A 721 -3.19 45.28 8.77
C VAL A 721 -1.85 45.43 8.05
N LYS A 722 -1.15 46.54 8.28
CA LYS A 722 0.14 46.86 7.65
C LYS A 722 1.34 46.70 8.60
N GLU A 723 1.06 46.68 9.90
CA GLU A 723 2.08 46.52 10.93
C GLU A 723 1.49 45.70 12.08
N LEU A 724 2.18 44.62 12.42
CA LEU A 724 1.82 43.72 13.51
C LEU A 724 3.09 43.01 13.97
N PRO A 725 3.74 43.46 15.06
CA PRO A 725 5.09 43.00 15.41
C PRO A 725 5.14 41.50 15.72
N ARG A 726 4.06 40.95 16.28
CA ARG A 726 3.89 39.52 16.54
C ARG A 726 2.41 39.21 16.73
N ALA A 727 1.99 38.06 16.21
CA ALA A 727 0.71 37.45 16.52
C ALA A 727 0.81 35.93 16.45
N LYS A 728 -0.09 35.28 17.17
CA LYS A 728 -0.40 33.86 17.07
C LYS A 728 -1.85 33.67 16.70
N ILE A 729 -2.10 32.71 15.83
CA ILE A 729 -3.44 32.26 15.48
C ILE A 729 -3.54 30.75 15.65
N ASN A 730 -4.59 30.31 16.34
CA ASN A 730 -4.95 28.92 16.52
C ASN A 730 -6.18 28.62 15.66
N VAL A 731 -6.10 27.58 14.85
CA VAL A 731 -7.22 27.09 14.04
C VAL A 731 -7.47 25.64 14.42
N SER A 732 -8.72 25.27 14.70
CA SER A 732 -9.09 23.89 15.02
C SER A 732 -10.47 23.53 14.47
N VAL A 733 -10.66 22.25 14.19
CA VAL A 733 -11.96 21.67 13.80
C VAL A 733 -11.97 20.18 14.16
N GLN A 734 -13.14 19.66 14.47
CA GLN A 734 -13.40 18.23 14.65
C GLN A 734 -14.16 17.65 13.46
N ASP A 735 -13.96 16.37 13.20
CA ASP A 735 -14.92 15.59 12.41
C ASP A 735 -16.13 15.15 13.26
N CYS A 736 -17.10 14.48 12.63
CA CYS A 736 -18.27 13.96 13.32
C CYS A 736 -17.98 12.72 14.19
N GLN A 737 -16.78 12.15 14.12
CA GLN A 737 -16.31 11.07 15.00
C GLN A 737 -15.65 11.61 16.29
N GLY A 738 -15.27 12.89 16.30
CA GLY A 738 -14.61 13.60 17.40
C GLY A 738 -13.10 13.76 17.24
N ASN A 739 -12.51 13.35 16.11
CA ASN A 739 -11.09 13.55 15.86
C ASN A 739 -10.81 15.04 15.61
N THR A 740 -9.83 15.60 16.33
CA THR A 740 -9.50 17.02 16.26
C THR A 740 -8.20 17.26 15.50
N THR A 741 -8.21 18.20 14.55
CA THR A 741 -7.00 18.76 13.96
C THR A 741 -6.82 20.21 14.43
N ARG A 742 -5.56 20.60 14.71
CA ARG A 742 -5.21 21.95 15.18
C ARG A 742 -3.96 22.47 14.47
N ILE A 743 -3.96 23.76 14.14
CA ILE A 743 -2.80 24.52 13.68
C ILE A 743 -2.58 25.67 14.66
N GLU A 744 -1.37 25.78 15.22
CA GLU A 744 -0.88 27.01 15.83
C GLU A 744 0.08 27.67 14.85
N ARG A 745 -0.11 28.96 14.57
CA ARG A 745 0.76 29.72 13.68
C ARG A 745 1.19 31.04 14.30
N SER A 746 2.50 31.22 14.40
CA SER A 746 3.11 32.51 14.69
C SER A 746 3.41 33.27 13.40
N PHE A 747 3.08 34.56 13.36
CA PHE A 747 3.32 35.44 12.23
C PHE A 747 3.52 36.89 12.68
N PHE A 748 3.99 37.73 11.78
CA PHE A 748 4.07 39.19 11.95
C PHE A 748 3.78 39.86 10.60
N VAL A 749 3.39 41.13 10.64
CA VAL A 749 3.15 41.96 9.47
C VAL A 749 4.11 43.14 9.50
N ALA A 750 4.87 43.32 8.43
CA ALA A 750 5.77 44.45 8.27
C ALA A 750 5.95 44.78 6.78
N PRO A 751 6.21 46.05 6.42
CA PRO A 751 6.41 46.45 5.03
C PRO A 751 7.52 45.65 4.34
N ALA A 752 7.35 45.33 3.06
CA ALA A 752 8.38 44.65 2.27
C ALA A 752 9.69 45.47 2.30
N GLY A 753 10.80 44.86 2.76
CA GLY A 753 12.10 45.53 2.90
C GLY A 753 12.48 45.96 4.32
N SER A 754 11.61 45.74 5.32
CA SER A 754 11.92 45.95 6.74
C SER A 754 12.55 44.70 7.37
N ARG A 755 13.81 44.40 7.05
CA ARG A 755 14.68 43.52 7.85
C ARG A 755 16.15 43.82 7.61
#